data_AF-A0A1R2AU57-F1
#
_entry.id   AF-A0A1R2AU57-F1
#
_cell.length_a   1.000
_cell.length_b   1.000
_cell.length_c   1.000
_cell.angle_alpha   90.00
_cell.angle_beta   90.00
_cell.angle_gamma   90.00
#
_symmetry.space_group_name_H-M   'P 1'
#
loop_
_entity.id
_entity.type
_entity.pdbx_description
1 polymer ?
#
loop_
_entity_poly.entity_id
_entity_poly.type
_entity_poly.pdbx_seq_one_letter_code
_entity_poly.pdbx_strand_id
1 'polypeptide(L)'
;MRSKVLYAILAEIFSEEKSVSSIRKQHFLIVVMGVQLLAQNINFMWNPYLDMDNWNTYINFWVVLNYPCIDSLAAALGVLKIFMYLIIALISADAILILMILSLNASNKRIPFFLLKSLRLNLMFTCELYFIPTSIILILLFKYSSTGIHKIQEYTDFPDSKIMNFGILGQVFSVIFLFIHISLSILYEGFNLEIRHSLCEKNLNAKSSPNIEILIKIIYFVNCIFFTNIQISNYMIYIIILSLTYGYCTYKYISYLPYYSTFMNYIKILVHFEAFCISVFFVLGSFIGNSTIVIVLTIFMQPIIVFLSKFAIDYRMGIVSKPKKEIESSLIVFELAIRKSLMSTENSNKLIKYINLHNETKKEKLVIVYLANYCRDVLENNYVAGIAISRVDYKGLDFITNFQIFKCQQIIEKSNFEKSEGLRMSLYLLHSEKVMINERNFCMILLNIINKLSTENDKISINQKLIISCNENLKAVKKNYEKLIETFPDANESFKNYGTFLSKITFEKDFGNQLISKYNYEAFDSKTKNKKLNIFSQSKSYILITSGNPQTFGKIMYANLNICKLLQLSLEDYKDCFFQSFIPKLLYEILNVRMIKLIVKSETNYLLIKDNFFMLDFDGFLIECIISTECLGYNSSIQFVSVIRPVKNKFIELGLLNEDYRIINHTRNFTKALNLNFYKADNLCLKDCIPKNIFEQLLKNKQVIYSPSNDEIKCGLIIKEIQLASTIKVIYILNNPGDLFSLFKCIEIGTAYEMPHDEMKSQNLTNSQQEISLRSGDTQKILFDNIESSQKCEEDLEIKNKKVSFSMSDSDKTSIEGAVFINKSQKNLTSRSLLFLKALKISTGFYVFFI
;
A
#
# COMPACT_ATOMS: atom_id res chain seq x y z
N MET A 1 3.08 20.58 8.47
CA MET A 1 2.42 20.10 7.23
C MET A 1 1.88 18.69 7.50
N ARG A 2 0.60 18.38 7.23
CA ARG A 2 0.06 17.02 7.45
C ARG A 2 0.80 16.04 6.51
N SER A 3 1.32 14.92 7.00
CA SER A 3 2.10 13.92 6.23
C SER A 3 1.44 13.53 4.90
N LYS A 4 0.10 13.46 4.88
CA LYS A 4 -0.72 13.22 3.68
C LYS A 4 -0.44 14.20 2.53
N VAL A 5 -0.23 15.48 2.83
CA VAL A 5 0.03 16.52 1.82
C VAL A 5 1.43 16.36 1.24
N LEU A 6 2.42 16.09 2.10
CA LEU A 6 3.80 15.85 1.67
C LEU A 6 3.87 14.62 0.75
N TYR A 7 3.26 13.50 1.15
CA TYR A 7 3.26 12.28 0.33
C TYR A 7 2.48 12.44 -0.97
N ALA A 8 1.41 13.24 -1.00
CA ALA A 8 0.71 13.56 -2.25
C ALA A 8 1.63 14.29 -3.24
N ILE A 9 2.39 15.30 -2.78
CA ILE A 9 3.36 16.01 -3.61
C ILE A 9 4.47 15.08 -4.09
N LEU A 10 5.03 14.27 -3.19
CA LEU A 10 6.07 13.29 -3.55
C LEU A 10 5.55 12.26 -4.54
N ALA A 11 4.29 11.82 -4.42
CA ALA A 11 3.67 10.90 -5.38
C ALA A 11 3.50 11.55 -6.75
N GLU A 12 3.19 12.85 -6.82
CA GLU A 12 3.18 13.58 -8.09
C GLU A 12 4.58 13.71 -8.68
N ILE A 13 5.59 14.04 -7.86
CA ILE A 13 7.00 14.15 -8.30
C ILE A 13 7.55 12.82 -8.80
N PHE A 14 7.29 11.71 -8.11
CA PHE A 14 7.90 10.39 -8.38
C PHE A 14 6.92 9.37 -9.00
N SER A 15 5.75 9.80 -9.48
CA SER A 15 4.83 8.91 -10.21
C SER A 15 5.43 8.47 -11.56
N GLU A 16 5.37 7.18 -11.86
CA GLU A 16 5.87 6.66 -13.15
C GLU A 16 5.18 7.33 -14.35
N GLU A 17 5.94 7.65 -15.39
CA GLU A 17 5.36 7.96 -16.70
C GLU A 17 4.66 6.71 -17.24
N LYS A 18 3.42 6.86 -17.73
CA LYS A 18 2.59 5.74 -18.21
C LYS A 18 3.20 4.97 -19.39
N SER A 19 4.20 5.52 -20.06
CA SER A 19 4.89 4.90 -21.19
C SER A 19 6.19 4.26 -20.72
N VAL A 20 6.11 3.00 -20.28
CA VAL A 20 7.30 2.19 -20.00
C VAL A 20 8.06 2.00 -21.32
N SER A 21 9.31 2.45 -21.36
CA SER A 21 10.17 2.27 -22.53
C SER A 21 10.35 0.77 -22.83
N SER A 22 10.51 0.41 -24.11
CA SER A 22 10.70 -1.00 -24.49
C SER A 22 11.86 -1.64 -23.72
N ILE A 23 11.72 -2.89 -23.28
CA ILE A 23 12.71 -3.63 -22.48
C ILE A 23 14.12 -3.59 -23.10
N ARG A 24 14.23 -3.68 -24.42
CA ARG A 24 15.52 -3.57 -25.14
C ARG A 24 16.23 -2.23 -24.91
N LYS A 25 15.47 -1.12 -24.93
CA LYS A 25 16.00 0.22 -24.65
C LYS A 25 16.45 0.34 -23.19
N GLN A 26 15.72 -0.27 -22.26
CA GLN A 26 16.13 -0.31 -20.85
C GLN A 26 17.43 -1.09 -20.66
N HIS A 27 17.57 -2.28 -21.26
CA HIS A 27 18.82 -3.04 -21.23
C HIS A 27 20.00 -2.21 -21.73
N PHE A 28 19.86 -1.59 -22.90
CA PHE A 28 20.92 -0.74 -23.47
C PHE A 28 21.28 0.42 -22.55
N LEU A 29 20.28 1.15 -22.04
CA LEU A 29 20.48 2.29 -21.13
C LEU A 29 21.20 1.86 -19.84
N ILE A 30 20.80 0.74 -19.24
CA ILE A 30 21.39 0.20 -18.02
C ILE A 30 22.86 -0.19 -18.26
N VAL A 31 23.19 -0.79 -19.40
CA VAL A 31 24.59 -1.11 -19.75
C VAL A 31 25.41 0.16 -19.90
N VAL A 32 24.92 1.14 -20.64
CA VAL A 32 25.61 2.43 -20.83
C VAL A 32 25.85 3.11 -19.48
N MET A 33 24.84 3.17 -18.62
CA MET A 33 24.96 3.74 -17.28
C MET A 33 25.90 2.93 -16.39
N GLY A 34 25.87 1.60 -16.48
CA GLY A 34 26.77 0.71 -15.75
C GLY A 34 28.23 0.93 -16.14
N VAL A 35 28.53 0.98 -17.44
CA VAL A 35 29.88 1.28 -17.95
C VAL A 35 30.34 2.67 -17.54
N GLN A 36 29.45 3.67 -17.62
CA GLN A 36 29.77 5.03 -17.18
C GLN A 36 30.08 5.08 -15.67
N LEU A 37 29.26 4.42 -14.84
CA LEU A 37 29.46 4.37 -13.40
C LEU A 37 30.73 3.58 -13.02
N LEU A 38 31.04 2.50 -13.74
CA LEU A 38 32.28 1.77 -13.58
C LEU A 38 33.49 2.65 -13.90
N ALA A 39 33.47 3.39 -15.00
CA ALA A 39 34.56 4.32 -15.34
C ALA A 39 34.74 5.41 -14.27
N GLN A 40 33.64 5.94 -13.72
CA GLN A 40 33.71 6.88 -12.59
C GLN A 40 34.32 6.25 -11.33
N ASN A 41 34.03 4.97 -11.06
CA ASN A 41 34.63 4.23 -9.94
C ASN A 41 36.11 3.94 -10.18
N ILE A 42 36.52 3.65 -11.41
CA ILE A 42 37.93 3.44 -11.77
C ILE A 42 38.73 4.74 -11.61
N ASN A 43 38.11 5.90 -11.85
CA ASN A 43 38.77 7.20 -11.64
C ASN A 43 39.32 7.37 -10.22
N PHE A 44 38.67 6.79 -9.20
CA PHE A 44 39.19 6.80 -7.83
C PHE A 44 40.53 6.08 -7.68
N MET A 45 40.81 5.08 -8.52
CA MET A 45 42.04 4.29 -8.43
C MET A 45 43.22 4.99 -9.13
N TRP A 46 42.91 5.85 -10.09
CA TRP A 46 43.91 6.53 -10.90
C TRP A 46 44.52 7.73 -10.17
N ASN A 47 45.85 7.81 -10.21
CA ASN A 47 46.60 8.99 -9.84
C ASN A 47 47.64 9.26 -10.95
N PRO A 48 47.64 10.46 -11.56
CA PRO A 48 48.55 10.77 -12.67
C PRO A 48 50.03 10.74 -12.28
N TYR A 49 50.37 10.86 -10.99
CA TYR A 49 51.74 10.96 -10.49
C TYR A 49 52.17 9.72 -9.68
N LEU A 50 51.77 8.53 -10.12
CA LEU A 50 52.18 7.29 -9.46
C LEU A 50 53.66 6.98 -9.72
N ASP A 51 54.40 6.77 -8.64
CA ASP A 51 55.80 6.37 -8.64
C ASP A 51 55.90 4.85 -8.85
N MET A 52 55.62 4.38 -10.06
CA MET A 52 55.77 2.98 -10.47
C MET A 52 56.55 2.89 -11.79
N ASP A 53 57.32 1.81 -11.93
CA ASP A 53 58.02 1.51 -13.17
C ASP A 53 57.02 1.37 -14.33
N ASN A 54 57.42 1.90 -15.49
CA ASN A 54 56.66 1.94 -16.74
C ASN A 54 55.33 2.73 -16.69
N TRP A 55 55.01 3.44 -15.61
CA TRP A 55 53.74 4.18 -15.50
C TRP A 55 53.55 5.19 -16.64
N ASN A 56 54.61 5.93 -16.97
CA ASN A 56 54.61 6.90 -18.07
C ASN A 56 54.33 6.27 -19.44
N THR A 57 54.72 5.00 -19.65
CA THR A 57 54.46 4.27 -20.90
C THR A 57 52.97 4.07 -21.14
N TYR A 58 52.20 3.93 -20.06
CA TYR A 58 50.78 3.59 -20.11
C TYR A 58 49.84 4.72 -19.68
N ILE A 59 50.37 5.92 -19.44
CA ILE A 59 49.59 7.06 -18.94
C ILE A 59 48.39 7.39 -19.85
N ASN A 60 48.58 7.33 -21.17
CA ASN A 60 47.54 7.62 -22.15
C ASN A 60 46.36 6.63 -22.07
N PHE A 61 46.62 5.35 -21.78
CA PHE A 61 45.56 4.36 -21.60
C PHE A 61 44.64 4.74 -20.44
N TRP A 62 45.24 5.10 -19.30
CA TRP A 62 44.48 5.50 -18.11
C TRP A 62 43.74 6.83 -18.28
N VAL A 63 44.37 7.79 -18.96
CA VAL A 63 43.72 9.07 -19.29
C VAL A 63 42.46 8.85 -20.13
N VAL A 64 42.54 8.01 -21.17
CA VAL A 64 41.37 7.68 -22.01
C VAL A 64 40.29 6.95 -21.22
N LEU A 65 40.68 6.01 -20.35
CA LEU A 65 39.75 5.27 -19.50
C LEU A 65 38.98 6.18 -18.52
N ASN A 66 39.56 7.32 -18.13
CA ASN A 66 38.95 8.29 -17.21
C ASN A 66 38.09 9.36 -17.89
N TYR A 67 38.13 9.52 -19.22
CA TYR A 67 37.28 10.49 -19.93
C TYR A 67 35.76 10.35 -19.72
N PRO A 68 35.18 9.16 -19.47
CA PRO A 68 33.78 9.05 -19.08
C PRO A 68 33.45 9.75 -17.74
N CYS A 69 34.47 10.05 -16.92
CA CYS A 69 34.35 10.88 -15.73
C CYS A 69 34.40 12.37 -16.15
N ILE A 70 33.24 13.01 -16.18
CA ILE A 70 33.04 14.32 -16.80
C ILE A 70 33.84 15.46 -16.15
N ASP A 71 34.15 15.35 -14.85
CA ASP A 71 35.03 16.26 -14.12
C ASP A 71 36.48 16.18 -14.62
N SER A 72 36.98 14.96 -14.85
CA SER A 72 38.31 14.70 -15.40
C SER A 72 38.41 15.15 -16.85
N LEU A 73 37.36 14.93 -17.65
CA LEU A 73 37.26 15.47 -19.00
C LEU A 73 37.25 17.00 -18.99
N ALA A 74 36.50 17.63 -18.08
CA ALA A 74 36.46 19.08 -17.95
C ALA A 74 37.81 19.68 -17.53
N ALA A 75 38.58 18.96 -16.70
CA ALA A 75 39.94 19.33 -16.33
C ALA A 75 40.88 19.27 -17.54
N ALA A 76 40.87 18.16 -18.29
CA ALA A 76 41.71 17.97 -19.47
C ALA A 76 41.43 18.99 -20.59
N LEU A 77 40.18 19.42 -20.75
CA LEU A 77 39.77 20.44 -21.73
C LEU A 77 39.94 21.88 -21.22
N GLY A 78 40.39 22.09 -19.97
CA GLY A 78 40.55 23.43 -19.38
C GLY A 78 39.23 24.14 -19.05
N VAL A 79 38.10 23.43 -19.04
CA VAL A 79 36.74 23.97 -18.80
C VAL A 79 36.20 23.64 -17.40
N LEU A 80 37.06 23.23 -16.48
CA LEU A 80 36.70 22.82 -15.11
C LEU A 80 35.87 23.87 -14.35
N LYS A 81 36.17 25.16 -14.55
CA LYS A 81 35.39 26.28 -13.95
C LYS A 81 33.94 26.29 -14.43
N ILE A 82 33.74 26.07 -15.73
CA ILE A 82 32.41 26.07 -16.37
C ILE A 82 31.61 24.87 -15.84
N PHE A 83 32.26 23.71 -15.71
CA PHE A 83 31.63 22.52 -15.17
C PHE A 83 31.20 22.69 -13.70
N MET A 84 32.01 23.35 -12.87
CA MET A 84 31.62 23.70 -11.50
C MET A 84 30.37 24.60 -11.47
N TYR A 85 30.31 25.65 -12.30
CA TYR A 85 29.12 26.50 -12.38
C TYR A 85 27.89 25.74 -12.86
N LEU A 86 28.06 24.80 -13.80
CA LEU A 86 26.98 23.93 -14.27
C LEU A 86 26.43 23.06 -13.13
N ILE A 87 27.28 22.44 -12.33
CA ILE A 87 26.87 21.63 -11.16
C ILE A 87 26.06 22.48 -10.17
N ILE A 88 26.59 23.65 -9.80
CA ILE A 88 25.92 24.56 -8.87
C ILE A 88 24.56 24.98 -9.44
N ALA A 89 24.51 25.33 -10.74
CA ALA A 89 23.27 25.69 -11.41
C ALA A 89 22.25 24.54 -11.44
N LEU A 90 22.68 23.29 -11.68
CA LEU A 90 21.81 22.11 -11.67
C LEU A 90 21.21 21.86 -10.28
N ILE A 91 22.03 21.87 -9.22
CA ILE A 91 21.54 21.67 -7.85
C ILE A 91 20.60 22.82 -7.43
N SER A 92 20.95 24.07 -7.80
CA SER A 92 20.05 25.21 -7.59
C SER A 92 18.75 25.07 -8.36
N ALA A 93 18.79 24.61 -9.61
CA ALA A 93 17.59 24.38 -10.42
C ALA A 93 16.68 23.32 -9.77
N ASP A 94 17.24 22.21 -9.26
CA ASP A 94 16.48 21.19 -8.53
C ASP A 94 15.79 21.79 -7.28
N ALA A 95 16.54 22.56 -6.48
CA ALA A 95 15.99 23.21 -5.29
C ALA A 95 14.87 24.22 -5.64
N ILE A 96 15.07 25.03 -6.67
CA ILE A 96 14.08 26.03 -7.13
C ILE A 96 12.83 25.34 -7.68
N LEU A 97 12.98 24.28 -8.49
CA LEU A 97 11.85 23.51 -9.03
C LEU A 97 11.03 22.87 -7.92
N ILE A 98 11.68 22.29 -6.90
CA ILE A 98 10.99 21.74 -5.72
C ILE A 98 10.23 22.84 -4.98
N LEU A 99 10.85 24.00 -4.71
CA LEU A 99 10.20 25.13 -4.06
C LEU A 99 9.00 25.66 -4.88
N MET A 100 9.12 25.71 -6.20
CA MET A 100 8.05 26.12 -7.10
C MET A 100 6.87 25.15 -7.05
N ILE A 101 7.13 23.84 -7.07
CA ILE A 101 6.11 22.79 -6.93
C ILE A 101 5.40 22.89 -5.58
N LEU A 102 6.16 23.07 -4.49
CA LEU A 102 5.60 23.26 -3.15
C LEU A 102 4.72 24.52 -3.07
N SER A 103 5.14 25.63 -3.69
CA SER A 103 4.39 26.89 -3.73
C SER A 103 3.10 26.78 -4.56
N LEU A 104 3.15 26.12 -5.72
CA LEU A 104 1.98 25.85 -6.56
C LEU A 104 0.95 24.99 -5.80
N ASN A 105 1.42 23.95 -5.11
CA ASN A 105 0.55 23.10 -4.32
C ASN A 105 -0.04 23.84 -3.10
N ALA A 106 0.75 24.67 -2.40
CA ALA A 106 0.25 25.52 -1.32
C ALA A 106 -0.84 26.49 -1.81
N SER A 107 -0.76 26.91 -3.07
CA SER A 107 -1.76 27.75 -3.75
C SER A 107 -2.95 26.95 -4.32
N ASN A 108 -3.02 25.64 -4.09
CA ASN A 108 -4.00 24.71 -4.70
C ASN A 108 -4.07 24.79 -6.24
N LYS A 109 -2.96 25.15 -6.90
CA LYS A 109 -2.86 25.18 -8.36
C LYS A 109 -2.35 23.84 -8.88
N ARG A 110 -2.83 23.43 -10.06
CA ARG A 110 -2.34 22.23 -10.74
C ARG A 110 -0.88 22.41 -11.14
N ILE A 111 -0.05 21.41 -10.88
CA ILE A 111 1.37 21.43 -11.24
C ILE A 111 1.52 21.06 -12.73
N PRO A 112 2.17 21.92 -13.54
CA PRO A 112 2.44 21.63 -14.94
C PRO A 112 3.32 20.39 -15.13
N PHE A 113 2.94 19.51 -16.06
CA PHE A 113 3.66 18.27 -16.36
C PHE A 113 5.12 18.50 -16.78
N PHE A 114 5.40 19.55 -17.55
CA PHE A 114 6.77 19.89 -17.98
C PHE A 114 7.71 20.18 -16.80
N LEU A 115 7.22 20.82 -15.72
CA LEU A 115 8.04 21.08 -14.52
C LEU A 115 8.42 19.78 -13.82
N LEU A 116 7.47 18.85 -13.69
CA LEU A 116 7.72 17.52 -13.11
C LEU A 116 8.75 16.74 -13.94
N LYS A 117 8.59 16.74 -15.27
CA LYS A 117 9.50 16.05 -16.18
C LYS A 117 10.92 16.64 -16.13
N SER A 118 11.03 17.96 -16.11
CA SER A 118 12.31 18.67 -15.98
C SER A 118 13.02 18.32 -14.67
N LEU A 119 12.29 18.36 -13.54
CA LEU A 119 12.83 17.99 -12.23
C LEU A 119 13.31 16.53 -12.21
N ARG A 120 12.53 15.59 -12.75
CA ARG A 120 12.92 14.15 -12.79
C ARG A 120 14.19 13.94 -13.59
N LEU A 121 14.29 14.58 -14.75
CA LEU A 121 15.46 14.48 -15.62
C LEU A 121 16.70 15.05 -14.93
N ASN A 122 16.58 16.24 -14.33
CA ASN A 122 17.69 16.86 -13.60
C ASN A 122 18.13 16.02 -12.40
N LEU A 123 17.19 15.52 -11.59
CA LEU A 123 17.49 14.63 -10.46
C LEU A 123 18.17 13.34 -10.93
N MET A 124 17.76 12.77 -12.05
CA MET A 124 18.43 11.59 -12.62
C MET A 124 19.88 11.90 -13.02
N PHE A 125 20.13 13.04 -13.65
CA PHE A 125 21.49 13.48 -13.99
C PHE A 125 22.34 13.75 -12.74
N THR A 126 21.82 14.52 -11.78
CA THR A 126 22.58 14.94 -10.59
C THR A 126 22.76 13.79 -9.61
N CYS A 127 21.69 13.07 -9.28
CA CYS A 127 21.68 12.11 -8.17
C CYS A 127 22.07 10.68 -8.58
N GLU A 128 21.92 10.28 -9.85
CA GLU A 128 22.22 8.91 -10.30
C GLU A 128 23.47 8.88 -11.20
N LEU A 129 23.45 9.64 -12.30
CA LEU A 129 24.45 9.51 -13.38
C LEU A 129 25.77 10.27 -13.10
N TYR A 130 25.71 11.41 -12.42
CA TYR A 130 26.88 12.24 -12.10
C TYR A 130 27.07 12.50 -10.59
N PHE A 131 26.57 11.60 -9.73
CA PHE A 131 26.72 11.73 -8.28
C PHE A 131 28.18 11.85 -7.83
N ILE A 132 29.07 10.99 -8.38
CA ILE A 132 30.50 10.98 -8.04
C ILE A 132 31.19 12.28 -8.52
N PRO A 133 31.16 12.66 -9.81
CA PRO A 133 31.76 13.91 -10.28
C PRO A 133 31.23 15.17 -9.57
N THR A 134 29.93 15.21 -9.28
CA THR A 134 29.29 16.32 -8.54
C THR A 134 29.88 16.45 -7.15
N SER A 135 30.00 15.33 -6.43
CA SER A 135 30.58 15.29 -5.09
C SER A 135 32.06 15.70 -5.11
N ILE A 136 32.86 15.18 -6.06
CA ILE A 136 34.29 15.52 -6.19
C ILE A 136 34.46 17.02 -6.39
N ILE A 137 33.76 17.63 -7.35
CA ILE A 137 33.91 19.07 -7.63
C ILE A 137 33.56 19.95 -6.43
N LEU A 138 32.48 19.63 -5.71
CA LEU A 138 32.10 20.39 -4.53
C LEU A 138 33.11 20.22 -3.37
N ILE A 139 33.70 19.03 -3.20
CA ILE A 139 34.77 18.81 -2.21
C ILE A 139 36.07 19.52 -2.64
N LEU A 140 36.41 19.55 -3.92
CA LEU A 140 37.56 20.31 -4.44
C LEU A 140 37.37 21.82 -4.23
N LEU A 141 36.17 22.34 -4.48
CA LEU A 141 35.81 23.73 -4.18
C LEU A 141 36.05 24.05 -2.69
N PHE A 142 35.65 23.16 -1.78
CA PHE A 142 35.93 23.30 -0.35
C PHE A 142 37.44 23.28 -0.06
N LYS A 143 38.17 22.28 -0.57
CA LYS A 143 39.60 22.08 -0.34
C LYS A 143 40.41 23.28 -0.80
N TYR A 144 40.30 23.68 -2.07
CA TYR A 144 41.11 24.75 -2.66
C TYR A 144 40.67 26.16 -2.28
N SER A 145 39.45 26.34 -1.78
CA SER A 145 39.06 27.58 -1.10
C SER A 145 39.54 27.66 0.36
N SER A 146 39.97 26.53 0.94
CA SER A 146 40.51 26.46 2.31
C SER A 146 42.03 26.48 2.36
N THR A 147 42.67 25.89 1.35
CA THR A 147 44.12 25.74 1.29
C THR A 147 44.73 26.74 0.31
N GLY A 148 45.84 27.39 0.69
CA GLY A 148 46.63 28.24 -0.23
C GLY A 148 47.47 27.47 -1.26
N ILE A 149 47.08 26.24 -1.62
CA ILE A 149 47.79 25.42 -2.61
C ILE A 149 47.50 25.99 -3.99
N HIS A 150 48.53 26.23 -4.81
CA HIS A 150 48.42 26.93 -6.11
C HIS A 150 48.01 26.04 -7.29
N LYS A 151 48.03 24.72 -7.15
CA LYS A 151 47.76 23.76 -8.23
C LYS A 151 46.81 22.68 -7.77
N ILE A 152 45.86 22.29 -8.63
CA ILE A 152 44.94 21.17 -8.37
C ILE A 152 45.67 19.87 -8.69
N GLN A 153 45.92 19.06 -7.67
CA GLN A 153 46.79 17.88 -7.76
C GLN A 153 46.07 16.61 -8.20
N GLU A 154 44.73 16.59 -8.15
CA GLU A 154 43.90 15.42 -8.50
C GLU A 154 43.77 15.20 -10.02
N TYR A 155 44.12 16.18 -10.84
CA TYR A 155 44.04 16.11 -12.30
C TYR A 155 45.41 16.20 -12.96
N THR A 156 45.50 15.71 -14.20
CA THR A 156 46.66 15.91 -15.07
C THR A 156 46.89 17.38 -15.36
N ASP A 157 48.13 17.73 -15.68
CA ASP A 157 48.55 19.09 -16.09
C ASP A 157 48.42 20.17 -15.00
N PHE A 158 48.04 19.80 -13.77
CA PHE A 158 47.98 20.66 -12.60
C PHE A 158 47.25 22.00 -12.85
N PRO A 159 45.92 21.98 -13.10
CA PRO A 159 45.19 23.21 -13.36
C PRO A 159 45.33 24.21 -12.21
N ASP A 160 45.34 25.50 -12.53
CA ASP A 160 45.52 26.58 -11.55
C ASP A 160 44.38 26.54 -10.50
N SER A 161 44.75 26.47 -9.22
CA SER A 161 43.77 26.40 -8.14
C SER A 161 42.94 27.69 -7.99
N LYS A 162 43.39 28.81 -8.56
CA LYS A 162 42.59 30.05 -8.65
C LYS A 162 41.22 29.83 -9.30
N ILE A 163 41.08 28.80 -10.12
CA ILE A 163 39.80 28.41 -10.73
C ILE A 163 38.76 28.02 -9.67
N MET A 164 39.20 27.43 -8.56
CA MET A 164 38.37 26.87 -7.48
C MET A 164 38.48 27.64 -6.15
N ASN A 165 39.31 28.68 -6.08
CA ASN A 165 39.53 29.45 -4.85
C ASN A 165 38.59 30.66 -4.78
N PHE A 166 37.50 30.53 -4.02
CA PHE A 166 36.56 31.61 -3.71
C PHE A 166 36.65 32.04 -2.24
N GLY A 167 37.73 31.68 -1.54
CA GLY A 167 37.92 31.95 -0.11
C GLY A 167 36.76 31.42 0.76
N ILE A 168 36.36 32.20 1.76
CA ILE A 168 35.31 31.81 2.72
C ILE A 168 33.98 31.50 2.02
N LEU A 169 33.63 32.23 0.97
CA LEU A 169 32.39 31.99 0.21
C LEU A 169 32.40 30.62 -0.46
N GLY A 170 33.53 30.19 -1.03
CA GLY A 170 33.68 28.85 -1.61
C GLY A 170 33.50 27.74 -0.58
N GLN A 171 34.02 27.94 0.64
CA GLN A 171 33.86 27.00 1.75
C GLN A 171 32.40 26.88 2.21
N VAL A 172 31.71 28.01 2.38
CA VAL A 172 30.30 28.01 2.82
C VAL A 172 29.40 27.43 1.74
N PHE A 173 29.57 27.83 0.47
CA PHE A 173 28.74 27.32 -0.62
C PHE A 173 28.95 25.83 -0.84
N SER A 174 30.18 25.34 -0.87
CA SER A 174 30.44 23.90 -1.05
C SER A 174 29.74 23.04 0.01
N VAL A 175 29.79 23.43 1.29
CA VAL A 175 29.10 22.72 2.37
C VAL A 175 27.58 22.72 2.18
N ILE A 176 26.99 23.88 1.86
CA ILE A 176 25.54 24.00 1.63
C ILE A 176 25.11 23.13 0.44
N PHE A 177 25.80 23.25 -0.70
CA PHE A 177 25.46 22.50 -1.92
C PHE A 177 25.70 20.99 -1.75
N LEU A 178 26.73 20.57 -1.02
CA LEU A 178 26.93 19.15 -0.67
C LEU A 178 25.77 18.62 0.18
N PHE A 179 25.35 19.38 1.20
CA PHE A 179 24.23 18.97 2.03
C PHE A 179 22.94 18.83 1.22
N ILE A 180 22.64 19.79 0.33
CA ILE A 180 21.50 19.73 -0.58
C ILE A 180 21.61 18.52 -1.51
N HIS A 181 22.77 18.30 -2.13
CA HIS A 181 23.00 17.22 -3.09
C HIS A 181 22.83 15.82 -2.46
N ILE A 182 23.40 15.59 -1.27
CA ILE A 182 23.24 14.32 -0.53
C ILE A 182 21.78 14.12 -0.13
N SER A 183 21.13 15.17 0.38
CA SER A 183 19.71 15.10 0.75
C SER A 183 18.84 14.75 -0.45
N LEU A 184 19.02 15.44 -1.58
CA LEU A 184 18.30 15.15 -2.83
C LEU A 184 18.54 13.71 -3.30
N SER A 185 19.78 13.22 -3.18
CA SER A 185 20.14 11.86 -3.61
C SER A 185 19.48 10.78 -2.75
N ILE A 186 19.35 10.99 -1.44
CA ILE A 186 18.63 10.09 -0.53
C ILE A 186 17.13 10.12 -0.81
N LEU A 187 16.55 11.32 -0.99
CA LEU A 187 15.13 11.48 -1.33
C LEU A 187 14.81 10.82 -2.67
N TYR A 188 15.68 10.99 -3.68
CA TYR A 188 15.54 10.37 -4.99
C TYR A 188 15.50 8.85 -4.88
N GLU A 189 16.48 8.21 -4.22
CA GLU A 189 16.49 6.74 -4.07
C GLU A 189 15.33 6.21 -3.24
N GLY A 190 14.95 6.92 -2.18
CA GLY A 190 13.87 6.50 -1.29
C GLY A 190 12.49 6.57 -1.94
N PHE A 191 12.21 7.63 -2.71
CA PHE A 191 10.89 7.90 -3.25
C PHE A 191 10.69 7.49 -4.72
N ASN A 192 11.76 7.41 -5.53
CA ASN A 192 11.72 6.86 -6.90
C ASN A 192 11.71 5.32 -6.94
N LEU A 193 11.21 4.69 -5.88
CA LEU A 193 11.18 3.24 -5.72
C LEU A 193 9.93 2.65 -6.39
N GLU A 194 10.14 1.65 -7.24
CA GLU A 194 9.07 0.79 -7.75
C GLU A 194 9.15 -0.59 -7.10
N ILE A 195 8.19 -0.87 -6.21
CA ILE A 195 8.18 -2.04 -5.33
C ILE A 195 7.35 -3.21 -5.88
N ARG A 196 6.56 -3.00 -6.94
CA ARG A 196 5.67 -4.02 -7.51
C ARG A 196 6.46 -5.14 -8.20
N HIS A 197 6.38 -6.34 -7.63
CA HIS A 197 6.96 -7.56 -8.21
C HIS A 197 6.45 -7.80 -9.63
N SER A 198 5.14 -7.73 -9.85
CA SER A 198 4.46 -7.94 -11.14
C SER A 198 5.03 -7.14 -12.32
N LEU A 199 5.73 -6.03 -12.06
CA LEU A 199 6.31 -5.18 -13.09
C LEU A 199 7.77 -5.50 -13.41
N CYS A 200 8.39 -6.51 -12.80
CA CYS A 200 9.82 -6.80 -12.99
C CYS A 200 10.23 -7.03 -14.45
N GLU A 201 9.33 -7.60 -15.26
CA GLU A 201 9.57 -7.83 -16.69
C GLU A 201 9.45 -6.56 -17.52
N LYS A 202 8.65 -5.58 -17.04
CA LYS A 202 8.41 -4.31 -17.74
C LYS A 202 9.36 -3.21 -17.29
N ASN A 203 9.71 -3.17 -16.00
CA ASN A 203 10.60 -2.19 -15.39
C ASN A 203 11.76 -2.91 -14.70
N LEU A 204 12.93 -2.90 -15.34
CA LEU A 204 14.13 -3.57 -14.83
C LEU A 204 14.69 -2.90 -13.56
N ASN A 205 14.29 -1.67 -13.26
CA ASN A 205 14.70 -0.91 -12.07
C ASN A 205 13.82 -1.22 -10.85
N ALA A 206 12.77 -2.04 -10.99
CA ALA A 206 11.91 -2.44 -9.88
C ALA A 206 12.72 -3.24 -8.84
N LYS A 207 12.61 -2.85 -7.56
CA LYS A 207 13.43 -3.35 -6.45
C LYS A 207 12.64 -3.41 -5.14
N SER A 208 13.04 -4.30 -4.22
CA SER A 208 12.33 -4.52 -2.95
C SER A 208 12.62 -3.44 -1.91
N SER A 209 13.82 -2.88 -1.90
CA SER A 209 14.25 -1.87 -0.93
C SER A 209 15.26 -0.89 -1.52
N PRO A 210 15.23 0.40 -1.14
CA PRO A 210 16.22 1.39 -1.55
C PRO A 210 17.46 1.41 -0.63
N ASN A 211 17.43 0.69 0.50
CA ASN A 211 18.44 0.83 1.55
C ASN A 211 19.87 0.55 1.09
N ILE A 212 20.05 -0.39 0.15
CA ILE A 212 21.36 -0.76 -0.38
C ILE A 212 21.92 0.35 -1.26
N GLU A 213 21.10 0.92 -2.15
CA GLU A 213 21.53 2.04 -3.02
C GLU A 213 21.88 3.29 -2.19
N ILE A 214 21.09 3.58 -1.15
CA ILE A 214 21.39 4.68 -0.21
C ILE A 214 22.75 4.44 0.48
N LEU A 215 22.98 3.22 0.97
CA LEU A 215 24.26 2.85 1.59
C LEU A 215 25.44 3.03 0.63
N ILE A 216 25.28 2.66 -0.64
CA ILE A 216 26.33 2.78 -1.65
C ILE A 216 26.62 4.24 -1.98
N LYS A 217 25.60 5.11 -2.09
CA LYS A 217 25.83 6.55 -2.27
C LYS A 217 26.60 7.17 -1.10
N ILE A 218 26.35 6.71 0.13
CA ILE A 218 27.13 7.12 1.30
C ILE A 218 28.59 6.64 1.15
N ILE A 219 28.82 5.40 0.72
CA ILE A 219 30.17 4.86 0.49
C ILE A 219 30.88 5.64 -0.63
N TYR A 220 30.21 5.95 -1.73
CA TYR A 220 30.74 6.79 -2.80
C TYR A 220 31.12 8.18 -2.31
N PHE A 221 30.28 8.82 -1.49
CA PHE A 221 30.59 10.11 -0.90
C PHE A 221 31.84 10.04 0.00
N VAL A 222 31.97 9.00 0.83
CA VAL A 222 33.16 8.77 1.66
C VAL A 222 34.40 8.54 0.79
N ASN A 223 34.28 7.74 -0.28
CA ASN A 223 35.37 7.50 -1.23
C ASN A 223 35.80 8.80 -1.95
N CYS A 224 34.86 9.68 -2.31
CA CYS A 224 35.18 11.00 -2.87
C CYS A 224 36.04 11.83 -1.92
N ILE A 225 35.73 11.81 -0.63
CA ILE A 225 36.49 12.58 0.37
C ILE A 225 37.89 12.01 0.55
N PHE A 226 38.01 10.68 0.58
CA PHE A 226 39.31 10.02 0.66
C PHE A 226 40.14 10.24 -0.60
N PHE A 227 39.51 10.22 -1.77
CA PHE A 227 40.14 10.54 -3.05
C PHE A 227 40.78 11.93 -3.01
N THR A 228 39.99 12.98 -2.72
CA THR A 228 40.49 14.36 -2.75
C THR A 228 41.49 14.70 -1.63
N ASN A 229 41.41 14.06 -0.47
CA ASN A 229 42.20 14.47 0.71
C ASN A 229 43.35 13.53 1.09
N ILE A 230 43.26 12.24 0.77
CA ILE A 230 44.22 11.23 1.25
C ILE A 230 45.04 10.64 0.12
N GLN A 231 44.45 10.41 -1.06
CA GLN A 231 45.05 9.63 -2.16
C GLN A 231 46.50 10.04 -2.48
N ILE A 232 46.77 11.34 -2.65
CA ILE A 232 48.11 11.85 -3.00
C ILE A 232 49.11 11.63 -1.86
N SER A 233 48.68 11.79 -0.60
CA SER A 233 49.56 11.69 0.56
C SER A 233 49.92 10.25 0.94
N ASN A 234 48.98 9.31 0.76
CA ASN A 234 49.06 7.94 1.24
C ASN A 234 48.32 7.00 0.28
N TYR A 235 48.82 6.87 -0.95
CA TYR A 235 48.15 6.12 -2.01
C TYR A 235 47.88 4.65 -1.64
N MET A 236 48.86 3.95 -1.06
CA MET A 236 48.71 2.54 -0.67
C MET A 236 47.59 2.30 0.32
N ILE A 237 47.55 3.09 1.40
CA ILE A 237 46.52 2.97 2.44
C ILE A 237 45.15 3.28 1.84
N TYR A 238 45.08 4.31 0.99
CA TYR A 238 43.86 4.70 0.31
C TYR A 238 43.29 3.58 -0.59
N ILE A 239 44.10 2.97 -1.46
CA ILE A 239 43.65 1.88 -2.35
C ILE A 239 43.23 0.63 -1.57
N ILE A 240 43.89 0.32 -0.44
CA ILE A 240 43.46 -0.79 0.43
C ILE A 240 42.07 -0.51 1.00
N ILE A 241 41.83 0.70 1.51
CA ILE A 241 40.51 1.10 2.03
C ILE A 241 39.47 1.05 0.91
N LEU A 242 39.80 1.54 -0.29
CA LEU A 242 38.92 1.52 -1.46
C LEU A 242 38.56 0.09 -1.88
N SER A 243 39.53 -0.82 -1.85
CA SER A 243 39.29 -2.25 -2.12
C SER A 243 38.35 -2.87 -1.09
N LEU A 244 38.54 -2.59 0.19
CA LEU A 244 37.65 -3.09 1.24
C LEU A 244 36.22 -2.54 1.10
N THR A 245 36.05 -1.27 0.72
CA THR A 245 34.72 -0.67 0.52
C THR A 245 33.99 -1.26 -0.69
N TYR A 246 34.66 -1.49 -1.82
CA TYR A 246 34.05 -2.14 -2.98
C TYR A 246 33.78 -3.64 -2.76
N GLY A 247 34.66 -4.35 -2.06
CA GLY A 247 34.43 -5.73 -1.64
C GLY A 247 33.18 -5.84 -0.76
N TYR A 248 33.00 -4.91 0.18
CA TYR A 248 31.79 -4.83 1.00
C TYR A 248 30.53 -4.51 0.19
N CYS A 249 30.58 -3.57 -0.76
CA CYS A 249 29.46 -3.27 -1.65
C CYS A 249 29.04 -4.50 -2.47
N THR A 250 30.02 -5.20 -3.04
CA THR A 250 29.81 -6.42 -3.83
C THR A 250 29.15 -7.51 -2.97
N TYR A 251 29.69 -7.78 -1.78
CA TYR A 251 29.11 -8.74 -0.84
C TYR A 251 27.66 -8.41 -0.50
N LYS A 252 27.35 -7.13 -0.27
CA LYS A 252 25.99 -6.66 0.05
C LYS A 252 25.02 -6.88 -1.10
N TYR A 253 25.40 -6.55 -2.34
CA TYR A 253 24.54 -6.84 -3.50
C TYR A 253 24.31 -8.33 -3.72
N ILE A 254 25.37 -9.15 -3.65
CA ILE A 254 25.25 -10.61 -3.83
C ILE A 254 24.36 -11.20 -2.74
N SER A 255 24.50 -10.76 -1.48
CA SER A 255 23.74 -11.32 -0.36
C SER A 255 22.24 -11.03 -0.44
N TYR A 256 21.87 -9.81 -0.85
CA TYR A 256 20.51 -9.29 -0.75
C TYR A 256 19.75 -9.18 -2.08
N LEU A 257 20.44 -9.13 -3.23
CA LEU A 257 19.85 -9.04 -4.58
C LEU A 257 18.62 -8.11 -4.64
N PRO A 258 18.79 -6.79 -4.41
CA PRO A 258 17.68 -5.86 -4.20
C PRO A 258 16.72 -5.74 -5.38
N TYR A 259 17.21 -5.91 -6.62
CA TYR A 259 16.37 -5.82 -7.81
C TYR A 259 15.62 -7.12 -8.07
N TYR A 260 14.42 -7.02 -8.63
CA TYR A 260 13.69 -8.20 -9.09
C TYR A 260 14.28 -8.78 -10.36
N SER A 261 14.81 -7.92 -11.25
CA SER A 261 15.52 -8.33 -12.46
C SER A 261 16.90 -8.91 -12.13
N THR A 262 17.16 -10.12 -12.61
CA THR A 262 18.48 -10.75 -12.52
C THR A 262 19.53 -9.96 -13.31
N PHE A 263 19.15 -9.40 -14.45
CA PHE A 263 20.03 -8.59 -15.29
C PHE A 263 20.51 -7.33 -14.57
N MET A 264 19.60 -6.60 -13.92
CA MET A 264 19.97 -5.39 -13.19
C MET A 264 20.91 -5.70 -12.01
N ASN A 265 20.61 -6.75 -11.23
CA ASN A 265 21.52 -7.20 -10.18
C ASN A 265 22.89 -7.58 -10.75
N TYR A 266 22.92 -8.26 -11.90
CA TYR A 266 24.16 -8.63 -12.57
C TYR A 266 25.01 -7.42 -12.96
N ILE A 267 24.44 -6.41 -13.62
CA ILE A 267 25.18 -5.20 -13.99
C ILE A 267 25.69 -4.46 -12.75
N LYS A 268 24.86 -4.29 -11.71
CA LYS A 268 25.27 -3.60 -10.48
C LYS A 268 26.39 -4.36 -9.75
N ILE A 269 26.29 -5.68 -9.63
CA ILE A 269 27.33 -6.52 -9.04
C ILE A 269 28.63 -6.42 -9.85
N LEU A 270 28.53 -6.51 -11.19
CA LEU A 270 29.67 -6.42 -12.08
C LEU A 270 30.43 -5.11 -11.88
N VAL A 271 29.73 -3.97 -11.84
CA VAL A 271 30.35 -2.64 -11.63
C VAL A 271 31.17 -2.61 -10.33
N HIS A 272 30.63 -3.13 -9.22
CA HIS A 272 31.34 -3.08 -7.93
C HIS A 272 32.41 -4.16 -7.79
N PHE A 273 32.18 -5.35 -8.34
CA PHE A 273 33.13 -6.44 -8.28
C PHE A 273 34.34 -6.18 -9.17
N GLU A 274 34.12 -5.62 -10.36
CA GLU A 274 35.20 -5.19 -11.25
C GLU A 274 36.00 -4.06 -10.60
N ALA A 275 35.34 -3.06 -9.99
CA ALA A 275 36.04 -2.03 -9.24
C ALA A 275 36.89 -2.62 -8.08
N PHE A 276 36.38 -3.64 -7.38
CA PHE A 276 37.14 -4.36 -6.35
C PHE A 276 38.35 -5.09 -6.92
N CYS A 277 38.21 -5.81 -8.03
CA CYS A 277 39.31 -6.53 -8.65
C CYS A 277 40.40 -5.57 -9.16
N ILE A 278 40.00 -4.50 -9.85
CA ILE A 278 40.94 -3.49 -10.37
C ILE A 278 41.67 -2.81 -9.20
N SER A 279 40.98 -2.47 -8.11
CA SER A 279 41.65 -1.87 -6.95
C SER A 279 42.67 -2.82 -6.31
N VAL A 280 42.37 -4.12 -6.24
CA VAL A 280 43.33 -5.15 -5.79
C VAL A 280 44.52 -5.25 -6.75
N PHE A 281 44.31 -5.14 -8.07
CA PHE A 281 45.41 -5.11 -9.04
C PHE A 281 46.29 -3.88 -8.83
N PHE A 282 45.72 -2.72 -8.51
CA PHE A 282 46.50 -1.54 -8.11
C PHE A 282 47.28 -1.75 -6.81
N VAL A 283 46.73 -2.45 -5.81
CA VAL A 283 47.51 -2.84 -4.60
C VAL A 283 48.71 -3.69 -4.98
N LEU A 284 48.50 -4.72 -5.80
CA LEU A 284 49.57 -5.63 -6.23
C LEU A 284 50.64 -4.91 -7.06
N GLY A 285 50.21 -4.11 -8.04
CA GLY A 285 51.13 -3.33 -8.88
C GLY A 285 51.94 -2.33 -8.07
N SER A 286 51.32 -1.66 -7.10
CA SER A 286 52.02 -0.74 -6.20
C SER A 286 52.99 -1.45 -5.25
N PHE A 287 52.64 -2.65 -4.77
CA PHE A 287 53.51 -3.44 -3.91
C PHE A 287 54.74 -3.96 -4.65
N ILE A 288 54.58 -4.36 -5.92
CA ILE A 288 55.66 -4.83 -6.79
C ILE A 288 56.45 -3.65 -7.39
N GLY A 289 55.84 -2.47 -7.49
CA GLY A 289 56.42 -1.28 -8.11
C GLY A 289 56.33 -1.25 -9.63
N ASN A 290 55.43 -2.04 -10.26
CA ASN A 290 55.34 -2.17 -11.71
C ASN A 290 53.91 -2.01 -12.24
N SER A 291 53.71 -1.00 -13.09
CA SER A 291 52.42 -0.67 -13.70
C SER A 291 51.95 -1.66 -14.78
N THR A 292 52.89 -2.37 -15.42
CA THR A 292 52.60 -3.36 -16.47
C THR A 292 51.68 -4.47 -15.95
N ILE A 293 51.90 -4.87 -14.69
CA ILE A 293 51.13 -5.92 -14.03
C ILE A 293 49.66 -5.49 -13.89
N VAL A 294 49.42 -4.23 -13.50
CA VAL A 294 48.05 -3.70 -13.33
C VAL A 294 47.27 -3.79 -14.64
N ILE A 295 47.89 -3.40 -15.76
CA ILE A 295 47.24 -3.34 -17.08
C ILE A 295 46.98 -4.74 -17.62
N VAL A 296 47.98 -5.62 -17.56
CA VAL A 296 47.84 -7.01 -18.00
C VAL A 296 46.72 -7.69 -17.21
N LEU A 297 46.70 -7.55 -15.88
CA LEU A 297 45.64 -8.12 -15.07
C LEU A 297 44.26 -7.50 -15.39
N THR A 298 44.17 -6.18 -15.56
CA THR A 298 42.90 -5.50 -15.87
C THR A 298 42.31 -5.99 -17.21
N ILE A 299 43.14 -6.18 -18.24
CA ILE A 299 42.66 -6.61 -19.56
C ILE A 299 42.34 -8.11 -19.58
N PHE A 300 43.27 -8.95 -19.11
CA PHE A 300 43.15 -10.41 -19.26
C PHE A 300 42.22 -11.06 -18.22
N MET A 301 42.01 -10.46 -17.05
CA MET A 301 41.10 -11.00 -16.04
C MET A 301 39.62 -10.67 -16.32
N GLN A 302 39.32 -9.76 -17.25
CA GLN A 302 37.96 -9.29 -17.50
C GLN A 302 36.95 -10.42 -17.82
N PRO A 303 37.26 -11.41 -18.68
CA PRO A 303 36.36 -12.54 -18.93
C PRO A 303 36.06 -13.36 -17.66
N ILE A 304 37.07 -13.52 -16.79
CA ILE A 304 36.96 -14.26 -15.53
C ILE A 304 36.08 -13.48 -14.55
N ILE A 305 36.27 -12.17 -14.41
CA ILE A 305 35.46 -11.29 -13.55
C ILE A 305 33.98 -11.35 -13.94
N VAL A 306 33.70 -11.25 -15.25
CA VAL A 306 32.35 -11.38 -15.82
C VAL A 306 31.73 -12.74 -15.48
N PHE A 307 32.47 -13.84 -15.67
CA PHE A 307 32.00 -15.18 -15.36
C PHE A 307 31.73 -15.38 -13.86
N LEU A 308 32.64 -14.94 -13.00
CA LEU A 308 32.51 -15.06 -11.53
C LEU A 308 31.33 -14.25 -11.00
N SER A 309 31.08 -13.06 -11.56
CA SER A 309 29.93 -12.22 -11.19
C SER A 309 28.60 -12.93 -11.46
N LYS A 310 28.49 -13.59 -12.63
CA LYS A 310 27.32 -14.38 -12.99
C LYS A 310 27.18 -15.62 -12.10
N PHE A 311 28.28 -16.36 -11.91
CA PHE A 311 28.29 -17.55 -11.06
C PHE A 311 27.87 -17.25 -9.63
N ALA A 312 28.32 -16.13 -9.04
CA ALA A 312 27.96 -15.73 -7.68
C ALA A 312 26.44 -15.49 -7.51
N ILE A 313 25.79 -14.91 -8.52
CA ILE A 313 24.34 -14.67 -8.53
C ILE A 313 23.58 -15.99 -8.64
N ASP A 314 23.97 -16.84 -9.60
CA ASP A 314 23.33 -18.14 -9.83
C ASP A 314 23.47 -19.04 -8.58
N TYR A 315 24.65 -19.04 -7.96
CA TYR A 315 24.90 -19.73 -6.69
C TYR A 315 24.01 -19.21 -5.57
N ARG A 316 23.93 -17.88 -5.38
CA ARG A 316 23.07 -17.28 -4.35
C ARG A 316 21.60 -17.66 -4.55
N MET A 317 21.12 -17.56 -5.79
CA MET A 317 19.74 -17.90 -6.16
C MET A 317 19.44 -19.39 -5.95
N GLY A 318 20.45 -20.27 -6.09
CA GLY A 318 20.33 -21.70 -5.81
C GLY A 318 20.20 -22.06 -4.33
N ILE A 319 20.71 -21.22 -3.42
CA ILE A 319 20.74 -21.49 -1.96
C ILE A 319 19.57 -20.84 -1.21
N VAL A 320 18.72 -20.07 -1.89
CA VAL A 320 17.56 -19.42 -1.26
C VAL A 320 16.67 -20.46 -0.56
N SER A 321 16.52 -20.30 0.75
CA SER A 321 15.69 -21.15 1.61
C SER A 321 14.22 -21.14 1.21
N LYS A 322 13.49 -22.20 1.58
CA LYS A 322 12.04 -22.26 1.41
C LYS A 322 11.34 -21.22 2.31
N PRO A 323 10.25 -20.56 1.85
CA PRO A 323 9.53 -19.52 2.59
C PRO A 323 9.19 -19.87 4.05
N LYS A 324 8.77 -21.12 4.30
CA LYS A 324 8.35 -21.59 5.62
C LYS A 324 9.47 -21.47 6.68
N LYS A 325 10.74 -21.62 6.29
CA LYS A 325 11.88 -21.55 7.22
C LYS A 325 12.27 -20.12 7.57
N GLU A 326 11.90 -19.16 6.72
CA GLU A 326 12.36 -17.77 6.82
C GLU A 326 11.31 -16.83 7.42
N ILE A 327 10.22 -17.35 7.97
CA ILE A 327 9.12 -16.56 8.57
C ILE A 327 9.64 -15.66 9.71
N GLU A 328 10.70 -16.05 10.42
CA GLU A 328 11.28 -15.27 11.52
C GLU A 328 12.56 -14.51 11.13
N SER A 329 12.94 -14.57 9.85
CA SER A 329 14.13 -13.88 9.32
C SER A 329 13.87 -12.39 9.12
N SER A 330 14.88 -11.63 8.68
CA SER A 330 14.71 -10.23 8.27
C SER A 330 13.87 -10.12 7.00
N LEU A 331 13.15 -8.99 6.81
CA LEU A 331 12.34 -8.70 5.63
C LEU A 331 12.98 -9.11 4.29
N ILE A 332 14.25 -8.76 4.10
CA ILE A 332 14.95 -8.93 2.83
C ILE A 332 15.16 -10.42 2.53
N VAL A 333 15.52 -11.20 3.56
CA VAL A 333 15.71 -12.65 3.43
C VAL A 333 14.39 -13.35 3.17
N PHE A 334 13.33 -12.94 3.89
CA PHE A 334 11.99 -13.44 3.66
C PHE A 334 11.49 -13.11 2.25
N GLU A 335 11.65 -11.87 1.80
CA GLU A 335 11.26 -11.41 0.45
C GLU A 335 11.95 -12.22 -0.64
N LEU A 336 13.27 -12.44 -0.53
CA LEU A 336 14.01 -13.31 -1.45
C LEU A 336 13.43 -14.71 -1.54
N ALA A 337 13.03 -15.30 -0.40
CA ALA A 337 12.44 -16.64 -0.34
C ALA A 337 11.06 -16.71 -1.02
N ILE A 338 10.25 -15.65 -0.95
CA ILE A 338 8.91 -15.60 -1.54
C ILE A 338 8.86 -14.98 -2.94
N ARG A 339 9.94 -14.36 -3.42
CA ARG A 339 9.99 -13.55 -4.65
C ARG A 339 9.41 -14.26 -5.88
N LYS A 340 9.77 -15.52 -6.11
CA LYS A 340 9.25 -16.31 -7.23
C LYS A 340 7.74 -16.58 -7.08
N SER A 341 7.30 -16.90 -5.87
CA SER A 341 5.89 -17.17 -5.58
C SER A 341 5.02 -15.91 -5.73
N LEU A 342 5.56 -14.72 -5.48
CA LEU A 342 4.87 -13.44 -5.68
C LEU A 342 4.60 -13.10 -7.15
N MET A 343 5.16 -13.85 -8.11
CA MET A 343 4.87 -13.68 -9.54
C MET A 343 3.86 -14.71 -10.06
N SER A 344 3.52 -15.73 -9.26
CA SER A 344 2.66 -16.84 -9.69
C SER A 344 1.36 -16.88 -8.90
N THR A 345 0.32 -17.40 -9.52
CA THR A 345 -0.95 -17.72 -8.85
C THR A 345 -0.89 -19.05 -8.10
N GLU A 346 0.15 -19.86 -8.32
CA GLU A 346 0.32 -21.17 -7.69
C GLU A 346 0.54 -21.04 -6.17
N ASN A 347 -0.17 -21.86 -5.38
CA ASN A 347 -0.08 -21.87 -3.92
C ASN A 347 -0.37 -20.51 -3.23
N SER A 348 -1.16 -19.63 -3.85
CA SER A 348 -1.55 -18.31 -3.32
C SER A 348 -1.96 -18.34 -1.84
N ASN A 349 -2.80 -19.31 -1.43
CA ASN A 349 -3.27 -19.43 -0.05
C ASN A 349 -2.13 -19.70 0.95
N LYS A 350 -1.14 -20.53 0.58
CA LYS A 350 0.03 -20.79 1.43
C LYS A 350 0.91 -19.55 1.52
N LEU A 351 1.09 -18.84 0.41
CA LEU A 351 1.89 -17.62 0.36
C LEU A 351 1.29 -16.52 1.23
N ILE A 352 -0.01 -16.23 1.08
CA ILE A 352 -0.75 -15.28 1.93
C ILE A 352 -0.62 -15.66 3.41
N LYS A 353 -0.71 -16.95 3.74
CA LYS A 353 -0.51 -17.43 5.11
C LYS A 353 0.91 -17.15 5.63
N TYR A 354 1.96 -17.42 4.84
CA TYR A 354 3.34 -17.16 5.26
C TYR A 354 3.62 -15.67 5.44
N ILE A 355 3.12 -14.82 4.55
CA ILE A 355 3.26 -13.37 4.62
C ILE A 355 2.58 -12.82 5.88
N ASN A 356 1.36 -13.26 6.18
CA ASN A 356 0.65 -12.84 7.39
C ASN A 356 1.37 -13.30 8.67
N LEU A 357 1.88 -14.55 8.71
CA LEU A 357 2.66 -15.05 9.85
C LEU A 357 3.95 -14.25 10.07
N HIS A 358 4.64 -13.87 8.98
CA HIS A 358 5.84 -13.02 9.07
C HIS A 358 5.49 -11.62 9.60
N ASN A 359 4.38 -11.04 9.15
CA ASN A 359 3.91 -9.75 9.67
C ASN A 359 3.49 -9.83 11.16
N GLU A 360 2.86 -10.93 11.60
CA GLU A 360 2.52 -11.15 13.02
C GLU A 360 3.76 -11.22 13.92
N THR A 361 4.86 -11.82 13.43
CA THR A 361 6.10 -11.99 14.19
C THR A 361 7.00 -10.74 14.18
N LYS A 362 7.22 -10.12 13.01
CA LYS A 362 8.15 -8.98 12.85
C LYS A 362 7.49 -7.60 12.88
N LYS A 363 6.19 -7.52 12.62
CA LYS A 363 5.41 -6.26 12.54
C LYS A 363 5.96 -5.26 11.50
N GLU A 364 6.60 -5.76 10.44
CA GLU A 364 7.17 -4.94 9.38
C GLU A 364 6.10 -4.52 8.37
N LYS A 365 5.84 -3.21 8.30
CA LYS A 365 4.76 -2.63 7.48
C LYS A 365 4.88 -2.93 5.98
N LEU A 366 6.10 -2.99 5.44
CA LEU A 366 6.37 -3.15 4.01
C LEU A 366 5.90 -4.51 3.47
N VAL A 367 5.86 -5.55 4.32
CA VAL A 367 5.35 -6.88 3.98
C VAL A 367 3.90 -6.83 3.48
N ILE A 368 3.10 -5.95 4.09
CA ILE A 368 1.69 -5.77 3.70
C ILE A 368 1.58 -5.03 2.36
N VAL A 369 2.55 -4.19 2.01
CA VAL A 369 2.63 -3.56 0.68
C VAL A 369 2.89 -4.62 -0.40
N TYR A 370 3.77 -5.60 -0.13
CA TYR A 370 3.97 -6.74 -1.03
C TYR A 370 2.68 -7.55 -1.19
N LEU A 371 1.99 -7.86 -0.09
CA LEU A 371 0.72 -8.58 -0.11
C LEU A 371 -0.35 -7.86 -0.94
N ALA A 372 -0.49 -6.55 -0.73
CA ALA A 372 -1.50 -5.75 -1.42
C ALA A 372 -1.24 -5.67 -2.93
N ASN A 373 0.02 -5.46 -3.33
CA ASN A 373 0.39 -5.47 -4.75
C ASN A 373 0.22 -6.86 -5.38
N TYR A 374 0.55 -7.94 -4.68
CA TYR A 374 0.32 -9.31 -5.13
C TYR A 374 -1.17 -9.58 -5.37
N CYS A 375 -2.01 -9.26 -4.38
CA CYS A 375 -3.46 -9.45 -4.50
C CYS A 375 -4.06 -8.61 -5.64
N ARG A 376 -3.53 -7.40 -5.88
CA ARG A 376 -4.01 -6.52 -6.96
C ARG A 376 -3.56 -6.98 -8.35
N ASP A 377 -2.26 -7.20 -8.51
CA ASP A 377 -1.65 -7.34 -9.84
C ASP A 377 -1.60 -8.79 -10.33
N VAL A 378 -1.51 -9.76 -9.43
CA VAL A 378 -1.37 -11.19 -9.78
C VAL A 378 -2.67 -11.97 -9.54
N LEU A 379 -3.37 -11.70 -8.43
CA LEU A 379 -4.67 -12.33 -8.16
C LEU A 379 -5.87 -11.53 -8.71
N GLU A 380 -5.62 -10.34 -9.29
CA GLU A 380 -6.64 -9.44 -9.84
C GLU A 380 -7.78 -9.06 -8.87
N ASN A 381 -7.53 -9.20 -7.56
CA ASN A 381 -8.52 -8.97 -6.51
C ASN A 381 -8.23 -7.67 -5.75
N ASN A 382 -8.75 -6.56 -6.29
CA ASN A 382 -8.57 -5.23 -5.72
C ASN A 382 -9.22 -5.06 -4.34
N TYR A 383 -10.28 -5.81 -4.04
CA TYR A 383 -10.98 -5.74 -2.75
C TYR A 383 -10.11 -6.28 -1.62
N VAL A 384 -9.56 -7.48 -1.80
CA VAL A 384 -8.64 -8.10 -0.83
C VAL A 384 -7.37 -7.26 -0.69
N ALA A 385 -6.84 -6.72 -1.79
CA ALA A 385 -5.71 -5.77 -1.76
C ALA A 385 -6.04 -4.53 -0.90
N GLY A 386 -7.25 -3.99 -1.03
CA GLY A 386 -7.77 -2.87 -0.24
C GLY A 386 -7.86 -3.18 1.26
N ILE A 387 -8.39 -4.36 1.61
CA ILE A 387 -8.44 -4.84 3.00
C ILE A 387 -7.03 -5.00 3.54
N ALA A 388 -6.12 -5.62 2.79
CA ALA A 388 -4.74 -5.84 3.19
C ALA A 388 -4.02 -4.53 3.52
N ILE A 389 -3.98 -3.57 2.58
CA ILE A 389 -3.26 -2.31 2.76
C ILE A 389 -3.90 -1.40 3.81
N SER A 390 -5.20 -1.55 4.08
CA SER A 390 -5.91 -0.75 5.08
C SER A 390 -5.65 -1.18 6.52
N ARG A 391 -4.98 -2.32 6.74
CA ARG A 391 -4.52 -2.76 8.07
C ARG A 391 -3.39 -1.90 8.62
N VAL A 392 -2.72 -1.12 7.76
CA VAL A 392 -1.51 -0.38 8.11
C VAL A 392 -1.71 1.10 7.79
N ASP A 393 -1.21 1.96 8.67
CA ASP A 393 -1.19 3.40 8.45
C ASP A 393 0.16 3.87 7.87
N TYR A 394 0.13 5.00 7.17
CA TYR A 394 1.31 5.71 6.67
C TYR A 394 1.85 6.73 7.69
N LYS A 395 1.58 6.54 8.99
CA LYS A 395 2.08 7.40 10.07
C LYS A 395 3.35 6.79 10.67
N GLY A 396 4.25 7.65 11.16
CA GLY A 396 5.49 7.25 11.83
C GLY A 396 6.71 8.00 11.31
N LEU A 397 7.89 7.59 11.79
CA LEU A 397 9.18 8.20 11.44
C LEU A 397 9.80 7.62 10.16
N ASP A 398 9.46 6.39 9.78
CA ASP A 398 9.95 5.78 8.54
C ASP A 398 9.23 6.36 7.32
N PHE A 399 9.74 7.49 6.81
CA PHE A 399 9.14 8.23 5.70
C PHE A 399 9.12 7.42 4.39
N ILE A 400 10.12 6.57 4.15
CA ILE A 400 10.25 5.80 2.91
C ILE A 400 9.16 4.71 2.88
N THR A 401 9.09 3.88 3.93
CA THR A 401 8.06 2.82 4.00
C THR A 401 6.66 3.42 4.04
N ASN A 402 6.46 4.49 4.82
CA ASN A 402 5.16 5.15 4.90
C ASN A 402 4.73 5.76 3.56
N PHE A 403 5.67 6.29 2.77
CA PHE A 403 5.37 6.74 1.41
C PHE A 403 4.97 5.58 0.49
N GLN A 404 5.61 4.42 0.59
CA GLN A 404 5.21 3.24 -0.20
C GLN A 404 3.80 2.75 0.16
N ILE A 405 3.46 2.75 1.46
CA ILE A 405 2.09 2.47 1.92
C ILE A 405 1.11 3.47 1.30
N PHE A 406 1.43 4.77 1.38
CA PHE A 406 0.59 5.82 0.82
C PHE A 406 0.40 5.69 -0.70
N LYS A 407 1.48 5.48 -1.45
CA LYS A 407 1.47 5.24 -2.91
C LYS A 407 0.58 4.04 -3.25
N CYS A 408 0.74 2.93 -2.53
CA CYS A 408 -0.05 1.73 -2.72
C CYS A 408 -1.54 1.94 -2.38
N GLN A 409 -1.84 2.62 -1.27
CA GLN A 409 -3.22 2.97 -0.87
C GLN A 409 -3.90 3.83 -1.92
N GLN A 410 -3.25 4.89 -2.41
CA GLN A 410 -3.84 5.76 -3.43
C GLN A 410 -4.21 5.01 -4.71
N ILE A 411 -3.32 4.12 -5.20
CA ILE A 411 -3.58 3.35 -6.42
C ILE A 411 -4.75 2.38 -6.21
N ILE A 412 -4.77 1.65 -5.09
CA ILE A 412 -5.81 0.67 -4.79
C ILE A 412 -7.15 1.34 -4.51
N GLU A 413 -7.17 2.42 -3.72
CA GLU A 413 -8.39 3.17 -3.39
C GLU A 413 -9.04 3.75 -4.63
N LYS A 414 -8.25 4.33 -5.56
CA LYS A 414 -8.78 4.85 -6.82
C LYS A 414 -9.43 3.73 -7.65
N SER A 415 -8.73 2.61 -7.81
CA SER A 415 -9.24 1.44 -8.55
C SER A 415 -10.49 0.84 -7.90
N ASN A 416 -10.51 0.73 -6.57
CA ASN A 416 -11.66 0.24 -5.81
C ASN A 416 -12.83 1.22 -5.86
N PHE A 417 -12.60 2.53 -5.82
CA PHE A 417 -13.66 3.53 -5.93
C PHE A 417 -14.36 3.46 -7.29
N GLU A 418 -13.62 3.21 -8.37
CA GLU A 418 -14.18 3.07 -9.72
C GLU A 418 -14.99 1.76 -9.89
N LYS A 419 -14.56 0.65 -9.25
CA LYS A 419 -15.18 -0.67 -9.43
C LYS A 419 -16.20 -1.08 -8.35
N SER A 420 -16.05 -0.62 -7.11
CA SER A 420 -16.85 -1.08 -5.96
C SER A 420 -18.06 -0.19 -5.69
N GLU A 421 -19.25 -0.73 -5.91
CA GLU A 421 -20.50 -0.06 -5.52
C GLU A 421 -20.63 0.06 -3.99
N GLY A 422 -20.27 -1.00 -3.25
CA GLY A 422 -20.32 -1.02 -1.78
C GLY A 422 -19.43 0.04 -1.14
N LEU A 423 -18.23 0.26 -1.68
CA LEU A 423 -17.32 1.32 -1.21
C LEU A 423 -17.86 2.72 -1.51
N ARG A 424 -18.32 2.97 -2.74
CA ARG A 424 -18.92 4.27 -3.09
C ARG A 424 -20.11 4.58 -2.17
N MET A 425 -20.92 3.57 -1.88
CA MET A 425 -22.07 3.68 -0.99
C MET A 425 -21.67 3.97 0.46
N SER A 426 -20.72 3.21 1.02
CA SER A 426 -20.30 3.43 2.40
C SER A 426 -19.71 4.83 2.59
N LEU A 427 -18.89 5.28 1.64
CA LEU A 427 -18.33 6.63 1.65
C LEU A 427 -19.40 7.70 1.49
N TYR A 428 -20.34 7.52 0.58
CA TYR A 428 -21.48 8.43 0.43
C TYR A 428 -22.25 8.57 1.74
N LEU A 429 -22.62 7.46 2.40
CA LEU A 429 -23.39 7.50 3.64
C LEU A 429 -22.63 8.23 4.76
N LEU A 430 -21.34 7.91 4.94
CA LEU A 430 -20.48 8.56 5.93
C LEU A 430 -20.25 10.06 5.64
N HIS A 431 -20.16 10.44 4.36
CA HIS A 431 -20.01 11.83 3.96
C HIS A 431 -21.31 12.62 4.09
N SER A 432 -22.43 12.05 3.61
CA SER A 432 -23.76 12.64 3.73
C SER A 432 -24.11 12.89 5.19
N GLU A 433 -23.84 11.94 6.09
CA GLU A 433 -24.11 12.14 7.52
C GLU A 433 -23.33 13.33 8.11
N LYS A 434 -22.07 13.50 7.73
CA LYS A 434 -21.27 14.67 8.15
C LYS A 434 -21.86 15.99 7.63
N VAL A 435 -22.36 16.00 6.41
CA VAL A 435 -23.03 17.19 5.85
C VAL A 435 -24.31 17.49 6.64
N MET A 436 -25.11 16.47 6.95
CA MET A 436 -26.34 16.61 7.75
C MET A 436 -26.06 17.11 9.18
N ILE A 437 -24.96 16.68 9.81
CA ILE A 437 -24.53 17.20 11.12
C ILE A 437 -24.16 18.69 11.03
N ASN A 438 -23.43 19.08 9.98
CA ASN A 438 -23.07 20.48 9.76
C ASN A 438 -24.31 21.35 9.49
N GLU A 439 -25.28 20.83 8.74
CA GLU A 439 -26.58 21.46 8.54
C GLU A 439 -27.34 21.62 9.86
N ARG A 440 -27.41 20.58 10.70
CA ARG A 440 -28.04 20.65 12.02
C ARG A 440 -27.37 21.72 12.89
N ASN A 441 -26.04 21.77 12.91
CA ASN A 441 -25.30 22.80 13.64
C ASN A 441 -25.61 24.22 13.12
N PHE A 442 -25.69 24.39 11.80
CA PHE A 442 -26.13 25.65 11.20
C PHE A 442 -27.55 26.03 11.65
N CYS A 443 -28.51 25.10 11.59
CA CYS A 443 -29.88 25.32 12.05
C CYS A 443 -29.96 25.69 13.54
N MET A 444 -29.13 25.08 14.40
CA MET A 444 -29.05 25.43 15.81
C MET A 444 -28.50 26.85 16.03
N ILE A 445 -27.50 27.27 15.26
CA ILE A 445 -26.97 28.64 15.31
C ILE A 445 -28.05 29.63 14.85
N LEU A 446 -28.76 29.30 13.77
CA LEU A 446 -29.86 30.11 13.25
C LEU A 446 -30.98 30.26 14.28
N LEU A 447 -31.39 29.16 14.93
CA LEU A 447 -32.39 29.19 16.00
C LEU A 447 -31.94 30.04 17.19
N ASN A 448 -30.67 29.93 17.58
CA ASN A 448 -30.09 30.76 18.65
C ASN A 448 -30.13 32.26 18.29
N ILE A 449 -29.86 32.61 17.03
CA ILE A 449 -30.00 34.00 16.54
C ILE A 449 -31.45 34.46 16.65
N ILE A 450 -32.40 33.65 16.20
CA ILE A 450 -33.84 33.98 16.26
C ILE A 450 -34.29 34.20 17.71
N ASN A 451 -33.90 33.30 18.62
CA ASN A 451 -34.25 33.39 20.05
C ASN A 451 -33.66 34.64 20.69
N LYS A 452 -32.41 35.00 20.35
CA LYS A 452 -31.72 36.19 20.84
C LYS A 452 -32.31 37.49 20.31
N LEU A 453 -32.67 37.53 19.03
CA LEU A 453 -33.41 38.65 18.45
C LEU A 453 -34.79 38.83 19.09
N SER A 454 -35.36 37.77 19.66
CA SER A 454 -36.65 37.83 20.38
C SER A 454 -36.51 38.31 21.83
N THR A 455 -35.29 38.44 22.38
CA THR A 455 -35.04 38.93 23.74
C THR A 455 -34.59 40.40 23.74
N GLU A 456 -35.22 41.24 24.57
CA GLU A 456 -35.10 42.71 24.52
C GLU A 456 -33.73 43.30 24.98
N ASN A 457 -32.77 42.50 25.44
CA ASN A 457 -31.55 42.99 26.13
C ASN A 457 -30.21 42.41 25.61
N ASP A 458 -30.08 42.18 24.30
CA ASP A 458 -28.84 41.63 23.73
C ASP A 458 -27.84 42.69 23.24
N LYS A 459 -26.55 42.50 23.59
CA LYS A 459 -25.45 43.33 23.10
C LYS A 459 -25.25 43.12 21.59
N ILE A 460 -25.37 44.19 20.81
CA ILE A 460 -25.21 44.22 19.34
C ILE A 460 -23.93 43.51 18.87
N SER A 461 -22.82 43.64 19.60
CA SER A 461 -21.54 43.02 19.26
C SER A 461 -21.55 41.48 19.32
N ILE A 462 -22.39 40.89 20.18
CA ILE A 462 -22.57 39.43 20.27
C ILE A 462 -23.37 38.93 19.06
N ASN A 463 -24.42 39.67 18.68
CA ASN A 463 -25.26 39.35 17.53
C ASN A 463 -24.48 39.46 16.22
N GLN A 464 -23.61 40.46 16.07
CA GLN A 464 -22.71 40.57 14.92
C GLN A 464 -21.78 39.36 14.78
N LYS A 465 -21.14 38.92 15.87
CA LYS A 465 -20.29 37.71 15.85
C LYS A 465 -21.06 36.46 15.46
N LEU A 466 -22.29 36.30 15.98
CA LEU A 466 -23.16 35.17 15.64
C LEU A 466 -23.60 35.20 14.17
N ILE A 467 -23.92 36.37 13.62
CA ILE A 467 -24.28 36.53 12.21
C ILE A 467 -23.09 36.18 11.30
N ILE A 468 -21.88 36.65 11.62
CA ILE A 468 -20.66 36.30 10.87
C ILE A 468 -20.43 34.79 10.89
N SER A 469 -20.48 34.17 12.08
CA SER A 469 -20.33 32.72 12.22
C SER A 469 -21.42 31.93 11.49
N CYS A 470 -22.66 32.42 11.49
CA CYS A 470 -23.78 31.82 10.76
C CYS A 470 -23.53 31.86 9.24
N ASN A 471 -23.07 32.99 8.70
CA ASN A 471 -22.74 33.12 7.28
C ASN A 471 -21.56 32.23 6.86
N GLU A 472 -20.51 32.13 7.69
CA GLU A 472 -19.40 31.21 7.45
C GLU A 472 -19.86 29.74 7.42
N ASN A 473 -20.72 29.34 8.37
CA ASN A 473 -21.30 28.00 8.40
C ASN A 473 -22.23 27.74 7.22
N LEU A 474 -23.04 28.71 6.81
CA LEU A 474 -23.89 28.60 5.62
C LEU A 474 -23.05 28.31 4.36
N LYS A 475 -21.99 29.10 4.13
CA LYS A 475 -21.06 28.89 3.01
C LYS A 475 -20.40 27.51 3.09
N ALA A 476 -20.01 27.08 4.29
CA ALA A 476 -19.42 25.76 4.50
C ALA A 476 -20.42 24.62 4.18
N VAL A 477 -21.68 24.73 4.62
CA VAL A 477 -22.72 23.73 4.33
C VAL A 477 -23.03 23.64 2.84
N LYS A 478 -23.19 24.78 2.14
CA LYS A 478 -23.39 24.81 0.69
C LYS A 478 -22.23 24.12 -0.05
N LYS A 479 -20.99 24.52 0.26
CA LYS A 479 -19.78 23.92 -0.34
C LYS A 479 -19.67 22.42 -0.05
N ASN A 480 -20.08 21.97 1.13
CA ASN A 480 -20.08 20.56 1.48
C ASN A 480 -21.09 19.75 0.64
N TYR A 481 -22.28 20.31 0.38
CA TYR A 481 -23.28 19.70 -0.49
C TYR A 481 -22.83 19.67 -1.95
N GLU A 482 -22.30 20.78 -2.48
CA GLU A 482 -21.73 20.85 -3.83
C GLU A 482 -20.66 19.77 -4.03
N LYS A 483 -19.72 19.67 -3.08
CA LYS A 483 -18.67 18.64 -3.10
C LYS A 483 -19.25 17.21 -3.01
N LEU A 484 -20.30 17.00 -2.23
CA LEU A 484 -20.96 15.69 -2.12
C LEU A 484 -21.56 15.28 -3.46
N ILE A 485 -22.23 16.21 -4.16
CA ILE A 485 -22.84 15.99 -5.47
C ILE A 485 -21.77 15.78 -6.55
N GLU A 486 -20.68 16.56 -6.54
CA GLU A 486 -19.56 16.39 -7.47
C GLU A 486 -18.87 15.02 -7.31
N THR A 487 -18.74 14.55 -6.06
CA THR A 487 -18.05 13.27 -5.76
C THR A 487 -18.96 12.07 -6.01
N PHE A 488 -20.27 12.19 -5.76
CA PHE A 488 -21.26 11.11 -5.88
C PHE A 488 -22.44 11.55 -6.76
N PRO A 489 -22.25 11.73 -8.07
CA PRO A 489 -23.31 12.19 -8.97
C PRO A 489 -24.47 11.19 -9.07
N ASP A 490 -24.22 9.91 -8.83
CA ASP A 490 -25.23 8.84 -8.87
C ASP A 490 -26.16 8.83 -7.63
N ALA A 491 -25.85 9.63 -6.61
CA ALA A 491 -26.58 9.67 -5.34
C ALA A 491 -27.72 10.70 -5.36
N ASN A 492 -28.85 10.32 -5.96
CA ASN A 492 -30.01 11.19 -6.17
C ASN A 492 -30.52 11.86 -4.88
N GLU A 493 -30.43 11.17 -3.73
CA GLU A 493 -30.87 11.70 -2.43
C GLU A 493 -30.10 12.97 -2.02
N SER A 494 -28.84 13.14 -2.44
CA SER A 494 -28.06 14.37 -2.22
C SER A 494 -28.70 15.59 -2.87
N PHE A 495 -29.18 15.45 -4.10
CA PHE A 495 -29.85 16.53 -4.84
C PHE A 495 -31.14 16.95 -4.13
N LYS A 496 -31.89 15.97 -3.60
CA LYS A 496 -33.10 16.22 -2.83
C LYS A 496 -32.77 16.98 -1.53
N ASN A 497 -31.82 16.47 -0.73
CA ASN A 497 -31.46 17.09 0.55
C ASN A 497 -30.94 18.52 0.34
N TYR A 498 -30.03 18.72 -0.61
CA TYR A 498 -29.50 20.05 -0.93
C TYR A 498 -30.58 20.98 -1.48
N GLY A 499 -31.43 20.51 -2.39
CA GLY A 499 -32.55 21.30 -2.92
C GLY A 499 -33.57 21.68 -1.84
N THR A 500 -33.85 20.79 -0.88
CA THR A 500 -34.70 21.11 0.27
C THR A 500 -34.07 22.12 1.22
N PHE A 501 -32.77 22.00 1.49
CA PHE A 501 -32.02 22.96 2.29
C PHE A 501 -32.07 24.35 1.64
N LEU A 502 -31.81 24.43 0.34
CA LEU A 502 -31.80 25.69 -0.39
C LEU A 502 -33.18 26.36 -0.42
N SER A 503 -34.22 25.60 -0.78
CA SER A 503 -35.59 26.11 -0.93
C SER A 503 -36.25 26.49 0.41
N LYS A 504 -36.06 25.67 1.45
CA LYS A 504 -36.77 25.84 2.74
C LYS A 504 -36.00 26.63 3.78
N ILE A 505 -34.68 26.58 3.78
CA ILE A 505 -33.85 27.19 4.83
C ILE A 505 -33.16 28.46 4.33
N THR A 506 -32.57 28.42 3.13
CA THR A 506 -31.84 29.59 2.57
C THR A 506 -32.70 30.49 1.68
N PHE A 507 -33.94 30.08 1.39
CA PHE A 507 -34.91 30.77 0.53
C PHE A 507 -34.51 30.95 -0.95
N GLU A 508 -33.52 30.19 -1.44
CA GLU A 508 -33.11 30.12 -2.86
C GLU A 508 -34.02 29.15 -3.63
N LYS A 509 -35.29 29.50 -3.76
CA LYS A 509 -36.35 28.61 -4.27
C LYS A 509 -36.10 28.10 -5.69
N ASP A 510 -35.68 28.96 -6.61
CA ASP A 510 -35.55 28.58 -8.02
C ASP A 510 -34.46 27.52 -8.22
N PHE A 511 -33.29 27.75 -7.61
CA PHE A 511 -32.17 26.82 -7.67
C PHE A 511 -32.48 25.52 -6.91
N GLY A 512 -33.12 25.62 -5.74
CA GLY A 512 -33.57 24.46 -4.98
C GLY A 512 -34.57 23.59 -5.75
N ASN A 513 -35.54 24.21 -6.42
CA ASN A 513 -36.55 23.52 -7.22
C ASN A 513 -35.96 22.85 -8.46
N GLN A 514 -34.94 23.46 -9.10
CA GLN A 514 -34.19 22.81 -10.19
C GLN A 514 -33.55 21.49 -9.73
N LEU A 515 -32.88 21.48 -8.58
CA LEU A 515 -32.26 20.27 -8.02
C LEU A 515 -33.30 19.21 -7.64
N ILE A 516 -34.42 19.62 -7.04
CA ILE A 516 -35.54 18.71 -6.71
C ILE A 516 -36.17 18.15 -7.99
N SER A 517 -36.31 18.95 -9.05
CA SER A 517 -36.86 18.49 -10.33
C SER A 517 -35.96 17.45 -10.99
N LYS A 518 -34.63 17.62 -10.90
CA LYS A 518 -33.64 16.65 -11.37
C LYS A 518 -33.77 15.32 -10.62
N TYR A 519 -33.90 15.36 -9.29
CA TYR A 519 -34.19 14.18 -8.48
C TYR A 519 -35.47 13.45 -8.93
N ASN A 520 -36.56 14.21 -9.13
CA ASN A 520 -37.83 13.63 -9.54
C ASN A 520 -37.72 12.96 -10.91
N TYR A 521 -37.10 13.61 -11.90
CA TYR A 521 -36.91 13.06 -13.25
C TYR A 521 -36.14 11.73 -13.23
N GLU A 522 -35.02 11.68 -12.51
CA GLU A 522 -34.20 10.46 -12.40
C GLU A 522 -34.91 9.35 -11.61
N ALA A 523 -35.71 9.69 -10.58
CA ALA A 523 -36.53 8.73 -9.84
C ALA A 523 -37.69 8.15 -10.67
N PHE A 524 -38.18 8.89 -11.67
CA PHE A 524 -39.18 8.40 -12.64
C PHE A 524 -38.54 7.49 -13.71
N ASP A 525 -37.35 7.83 -14.23
CA ASP A 525 -36.64 7.01 -15.23
C ASP A 525 -36.07 5.70 -14.62
N SER A 526 -35.68 5.71 -13.34
CA SER A 526 -35.22 4.50 -12.63
C SER A 526 -36.34 3.49 -12.35
N LYS A 527 -37.61 3.93 -12.32
CA LYS A 527 -38.76 3.02 -12.17
C LYS A 527 -39.15 2.34 -13.49
N THR A 528 -38.78 2.92 -14.63
CA THR A 528 -39.18 2.47 -15.97
C THR A 528 -38.09 1.66 -16.67
N LYS A 529 -36.81 1.82 -16.30
CA LYS A 529 -35.70 0.99 -16.82
C LYS A 529 -35.18 0.06 -15.71
N ASN A 530 -35.21 -1.26 -15.95
CA ASN A 530 -34.52 -2.31 -15.17
C ASN A 530 -32.98 -2.18 -15.29
N LYS A 531 -32.41 -1.00 -15.00
CA LYS A 531 -30.96 -0.85 -14.86
C LYS A 531 -30.56 -1.35 -13.47
N LYS A 532 -29.38 -1.99 -13.44
CA LYS A 532 -28.64 -2.52 -12.28
C LYS A 532 -29.05 -1.89 -10.95
N LEU A 533 -29.30 -2.74 -9.95
CA LEU A 533 -29.62 -2.38 -8.55
C LEU A 533 -28.81 -1.18 -8.09
N ASN A 534 -29.38 0.03 -8.17
CA ASN A 534 -28.73 1.23 -7.69
C ASN A 534 -28.85 1.22 -6.17
N ILE A 535 -27.84 0.68 -5.48
CA ILE A 535 -27.84 0.46 -4.01
C ILE A 535 -28.09 1.78 -3.25
N PHE A 536 -27.79 2.92 -3.88
CA PHE A 536 -28.04 4.29 -3.40
C PHE A 536 -29.53 4.71 -3.36
N SER A 537 -30.44 3.95 -3.98
CA SER A 537 -31.82 4.40 -4.24
C SER A 537 -32.90 3.74 -3.39
N GLN A 538 -32.55 2.77 -2.52
CA GLN A 538 -33.55 2.09 -1.70
C GLN A 538 -33.70 2.74 -0.32
N SER A 539 -34.64 3.68 -0.20
CA SER A 539 -35.14 4.20 1.09
C SER A 539 -35.68 3.11 2.06
N LYS A 540 -35.79 1.86 1.58
CA LYS A 540 -36.28 0.69 2.31
C LYS A 540 -35.19 -0.28 2.78
N SER A 541 -33.93 -0.09 2.44
CA SER A 541 -32.86 -0.98 2.91
C SER A 541 -32.56 -0.76 4.40
N TYR A 542 -32.07 -1.78 5.08
CA TYR A 542 -31.54 -1.66 6.44
C TYR A 542 -30.02 -1.82 6.35
N ILE A 543 -29.30 -0.72 6.53
CA ILE A 543 -27.85 -0.65 6.30
C ILE A 543 -27.17 -0.28 7.60
N LEU A 544 -26.15 -1.06 7.95
CA LEU A 544 -25.31 -0.88 9.11
C LEU A 544 -23.85 -0.90 8.67
N ILE A 545 -23.06 0.09 9.12
CA ILE A 545 -21.62 0.13 8.90
C ILE A 545 -20.92 0.03 10.26
N THR A 546 -20.04 -0.95 10.40
CA THR A 546 -19.31 -1.23 11.65
C THR A 546 -17.81 -1.16 11.40
N SER A 547 -17.04 -0.67 12.37
CA SER A 547 -15.59 -0.56 12.28
C SER A 547 -14.92 -1.92 12.42
N GLY A 548 -13.95 -2.21 11.53
CA GLY A 548 -13.05 -3.36 11.61
C GLY A 548 -11.66 -3.01 12.15
N ASN A 549 -11.45 -1.78 12.63
CA ASN A 549 -10.14 -1.36 13.15
C ASN A 549 -9.89 -1.93 14.55
N PRO A 550 -8.65 -2.33 14.90
CA PRO A 550 -8.37 -2.97 16.20
C PRO A 550 -8.84 -2.18 17.43
N GLN A 551 -8.70 -0.85 17.40
CA GLN A 551 -9.06 0.03 18.53
C GLN A 551 -10.57 0.28 18.67
N THR A 552 -11.34 0.12 17.60
CA THR A 552 -12.78 0.42 17.56
C THR A 552 -13.57 -0.75 17.02
N PHE A 553 -13.05 -1.97 17.19
CA PHE A 553 -13.56 -3.16 16.52
C PHE A 553 -15.02 -3.43 16.91
N GLY A 554 -15.89 -3.53 15.90
CA GLY A 554 -17.33 -3.72 16.06
C GLY A 554 -18.13 -2.46 16.41
N LYS A 555 -17.49 -1.31 16.63
CA LYS A 555 -18.21 -0.05 16.89
C LYS A 555 -19.08 0.33 15.70
N ILE A 556 -20.34 0.71 15.93
CA ILE A 556 -21.24 1.16 14.86
C ILE A 556 -20.83 2.56 14.41
N MET A 557 -20.45 2.68 13.14
CA MET A 557 -20.05 3.95 12.54
C MET A 557 -21.24 4.67 11.90
N TYR A 558 -22.19 3.90 11.36
CA TYR A 558 -23.40 4.41 10.71
C TYR A 558 -24.52 3.40 10.83
N ALA A 559 -25.72 3.88 11.15
CA ALA A 559 -26.96 3.13 11.09
C ALA A 559 -28.03 4.01 10.46
N ASN A 560 -28.74 3.48 9.46
CA ASN A 560 -29.86 4.23 8.89
C ASN A 560 -31.12 4.14 9.77
N LEU A 561 -32.11 5.01 9.52
CA LEU A 561 -33.35 5.08 10.30
C LEU A 561 -34.07 3.73 10.41
N ASN A 562 -34.03 2.91 9.36
CA ASN A 562 -34.67 1.60 9.35
C ASN A 562 -33.98 0.62 10.33
N ILE A 563 -32.65 0.62 10.39
CA ILE A 563 -31.89 -0.14 11.41
C ILE A 563 -32.18 0.38 12.80
N CYS A 564 -32.15 1.69 13.02
CA CYS A 564 -32.44 2.27 14.33
C CYS A 564 -33.84 1.86 14.81
N LYS A 565 -34.85 1.89 13.93
CA LYS A 565 -36.20 1.39 14.24
C LYS A 565 -36.24 -0.12 14.50
N LEU A 566 -35.46 -0.91 13.76
CA LEU A 566 -35.40 -2.35 13.94
C LEU A 566 -34.79 -2.74 15.28
N LEU A 567 -33.68 -2.09 15.65
CA LEU A 567 -32.94 -2.35 16.89
C LEU A 567 -33.48 -1.56 18.10
N GLN A 568 -34.48 -0.69 17.88
CA GLN A 568 -35.04 0.21 18.89
C GLN A 568 -34.02 1.19 19.49
N LEU A 569 -33.14 1.69 18.64
CA LEU A 569 -32.16 2.71 18.98
C LEU A 569 -32.65 4.08 18.55
N SER A 570 -32.27 5.11 19.30
CA SER A 570 -32.37 6.48 18.82
C SER A 570 -31.33 6.74 17.73
N LEU A 571 -31.55 7.77 16.90
CA LEU A 571 -30.58 8.22 15.91
C LEU A 571 -29.34 8.87 16.54
N GLU A 572 -29.36 9.16 17.84
CA GLU A 572 -28.27 9.83 18.54
C GLU A 572 -27.36 8.80 19.24
N ASP A 573 -27.93 7.70 19.75
CA ASP A 573 -27.23 6.74 20.62
C ASP A 573 -26.48 5.63 19.86
N TYR A 574 -26.81 5.40 18.58
CA TYR A 574 -26.26 4.25 17.86
C TYR A 574 -24.73 4.30 17.75
N LYS A 575 -24.12 5.50 17.76
CA LYS A 575 -22.66 5.68 17.65
C LYS A 575 -21.90 5.22 18.88
N ASP A 576 -22.56 5.12 20.02
CA ASP A 576 -21.96 4.63 21.26
C ASP A 576 -22.15 3.12 21.44
N CYS A 577 -22.88 2.49 20.53
CA CYS A 577 -23.16 1.07 20.54
C CYS A 577 -22.14 0.26 19.73
N PHE A 578 -21.98 -0.99 20.14
CA PHE A 578 -21.18 -2.00 19.45
C PHE A 578 -22.11 -2.98 18.75
N PHE A 579 -21.77 -3.41 17.54
CA PHE A 579 -22.53 -4.39 16.78
C PHE A 579 -22.75 -5.68 17.56
N GLN A 580 -21.75 -6.05 18.35
CA GLN A 580 -21.78 -7.25 19.17
C GLN A 580 -22.87 -7.24 20.25
N SER A 581 -23.30 -6.06 20.71
CA SER A 581 -24.40 -5.93 21.66
C SER A 581 -25.75 -6.41 21.09
N PHE A 582 -25.88 -6.46 19.76
CA PHE A 582 -27.09 -6.88 19.06
C PHE A 582 -27.00 -8.33 18.55
N ILE A 583 -26.07 -9.13 19.06
CA ILE A 583 -25.85 -10.51 18.64
C ILE A 583 -26.07 -11.43 19.85
N PRO A 584 -26.82 -12.53 19.70
CA PRO A 584 -26.93 -13.53 20.74
C PRO A 584 -25.56 -14.03 21.24
N LYS A 585 -25.41 -14.19 22.56
CA LYS A 585 -24.12 -14.56 23.18
C LYS A 585 -23.50 -15.84 22.59
N LEU A 586 -24.32 -16.84 22.21
CA LEU A 586 -23.86 -18.07 21.56
C LEU A 586 -23.13 -17.84 20.22
N LEU A 587 -23.47 -16.77 19.50
CA LEU A 587 -22.95 -16.47 18.17
C LEU A 587 -21.78 -15.47 18.22
N TYR A 588 -21.69 -14.70 19.30
CA TYR A 588 -20.75 -13.59 19.46
C TYR A 588 -19.29 -13.98 19.22
N GLU A 589 -18.78 -14.97 19.96
CA GLU A 589 -17.35 -15.32 19.90
C GLU A 589 -16.96 -15.86 18.53
N ILE A 590 -17.82 -16.72 17.96
CA ILE A 590 -17.58 -17.36 16.67
C ILE A 590 -17.58 -16.30 15.56
N LEU A 591 -18.52 -15.34 15.60
CA LEU A 591 -18.56 -14.27 14.60
C LEU A 591 -17.34 -13.36 14.69
N ASN A 592 -16.92 -12.96 15.90
CA ASN A 592 -15.71 -12.15 16.09
C ASN A 592 -14.47 -12.86 15.52
N VAL A 593 -14.30 -14.15 15.80
CA VAL A 593 -13.20 -14.95 15.24
C VAL A 593 -13.28 -14.98 13.71
N ARG A 594 -14.47 -15.16 13.12
CA ARG A 594 -14.66 -15.12 11.67
C ARG A 594 -14.32 -13.75 11.06
N MET A 595 -14.75 -12.66 11.69
CA MET A 595 -14.45 -11.29 11.25
C MET A 595 -12.94 -11.00 11.29
N ILE A 596 -12.26 -11.36 12.38
CA ILE A 596 -10.80 -11.20 12.51
C ILE A 596 -10.10 -12.07 11.47
N LYS A 597 -10.54 -13.33 11.29
CA LYS A 597 -9.98 -14.23 10.28
C LYS A 597 -10.16 -13.67 8.87
N LEU A 598 -11.29 -13.06 8.56
CA LEU A 598 -11.52 -12.40 7.27
C LEU A 598 -10.56 -11.21 7.08
N ILE A 599 -10.35 -10.39 8.11
CA ILE A 599 -9.40 -9.26 8.02
C ILE A 599 -7.99 -9.76 7.73
N VAL A 600 -7.51 -10.79 8.43
CA VAL A 600 -6.12 -11.25 8.33
C VAL A 600 -5.89 -12.16 7.12
N LYS A 601 -6.78 -13.13 6.89
CA LYS A 601 -6.63 -14.23 5.93
C LYS A 601 -7.61 -14.12 4.76
N SER A 602 -8.00 -12.91 4.39
CA SER A 602 -9.00 -12.65 3.34
C SER A 602 -8.56 -13.26 2.01
N GLU A 603 -9.34 -14.24 1.53
CA GLU A 603 -9.38 -14.65 0.11
C GLU A 603 -10.58 -13.99 -0.58
N THR A 604 -11.57 -13.58 0.21
CA THR A 604 -12.81 -12.92 -0.20
C THR A 604 -13.02 -11.64 0.60
N ASN A 605 -13.87 -10.75 0.08
CA ASN A 605 -14.38 -9.56 0.76
C ASN A 605 -15.68 -9.85 1.54
N TYR A 606 -16.37 -10.96 1.29
CA TYR A 606 -17.64 -11.27 1.94
C TYR A 606 -17.47 -12.10 3.22
N LEU A 607 -18.16 -11.70 4.29
CA LEU A 607 -18.25 -12.46 5.55
C LEU A 607 -19.47 -13.39 5.55
N LEU A 608 -20.63 -12.87 5.14
CA LEU A 608 -21.92 -13.55 5.09
C LEU A 608 -22.63 -13.13 3.80
N ILE A 609 -23.26 -14.08 3.10
CA ILE A 609 -23.94 -13.83 1.83
C ILE A 609 -25.35 -14.40 1.90
N LYS A 610 -26.33 -13.52 2.15
CA LYS A 610 -27.76 -13.86 2.27
C LYS A 610 -28.02 -15.00 3.27
N ASP A 611 -27.27 -15.01 4.36
CA ASP A 611 -27.42 -16.03 5.40
C ASP A 611 -28.57 -15.65 6.35
N ASN A 612 -29.39 -16.63 6.72
CA ASN A 612 -30.37 -16.48 7.81
C ASN A 612 -29.60 -16.27 9.11
N PHE A 613 -29.88 -15.19 9.83
CA PHE A 613 -29.14 -14.75 11.01
C PHE A 613 -30.08 -14.21 12.08
N PHE A 614 -29.63 -14.24 13.33
CA PHE A 614 -30.40 -13.77 14.47
C PHE A 614 -29.73 -12.56 15.11
N MET A 615 -30.51 -11.51 15.32
CA MET A 615 -30.10 -10.30 16.02
C MET A 615 -30.95 -10.08 17.27
N LEU A 616 -30.48 -9.22 18.17
CA LEU A 616 -31.20 -8.76 19.33
C LEU A 616 -31.59 -7.28 19.15
N ASP A 617 -32.77 -6.90 19.61
CA ASP A 617 -33.10 -5.48 19.83
C ASP A 617 -32.46 -4.94 21.12
N PHE A 618 -32.58 -3.64 21.37
CA PHE A 618 -32.06 -3.00 22.57
C PHE A 618 -32.65 -3.58 23.87
N ASP A 619 -33.89 -4.07 23.84
CA ASP A 619 -34.55 -4.71 24.96
C ASP A 619 -34.12 -6.19 25.13
N GLY A 620 -33.32 -6.75 24.22
CA GLY A 620 -32.82 -8.13 24.26
C GLY A 620 -33.76 -9.19 23.65
N PHE A 621 -34.77 -8.78 22.89
CA PHE A 621 -35.62 -9.71 22.13
C PHE A 621 -35.00 -10.09 20.79
N LEU A 622 -35.29 -11.31 20.37
CA LEU A 622 -34.77 -11.91 19.14
C LEU A 622 -35.48 -11.36 17.89
N ILE A 623 -34.70 -11.13 16.84
CA ILE A 623 -35.14 -10.74 15.51
C ILE A 623 -34.48 -11.68 14.50
N GLU A 624 -35.29 -12.38 13.70
CA GLU A 624 -34.80 -13.16 12.56
C GLU A 624 -34.61 -12.24 11.34
N CYS A 625 -33.45 -12.36 10.71
CA CYS A 625 -33.07 -11.52 9.58
C CYS A 625 -32.22 -12.27 8.57
N ILE A 626 -32.18 -11.77 7.35
CA ILE A 626 -31.21 -12.18 6.33
C ILE A 626 -30.13 -11.12 6.29
N ILE A 627 -28.88 -11.51 6.51
CA ILE A 627 -27.73 -10.60 6.52
C ILE A 627 -26.81 -10.84 5.32
N SER A 628 -26.29 -9.77 4.76
CA SER A 628 -25.19 -9.80 3.79
C SER A 628 -24.15 -8.80 4.24
N THR A 629 -22.93 -9.27 4.52
CA THR A 629 -21.86 -8.45 5.08
C THR A 629 -20.64 -8.49 4.18
N GLU A 630 -20.21 -7.32 3.74
CA GLU A 630 -18.99 -7.10 2.97
C GLU A 630 -17.96 -6.35 3.81
N CYS A 631 -16.69 -6.75 3.73
CA CYS A 631 -15.55 -6.10 4.34
C CYS A 631 -14.85 -5.22 3.30
N LEU A 632 -14.60 -3.96 3.65
CA LEU A 632 -14.02 -2.94 2.79
C LEU A 632 -12.85 -2.27 3.49
N GLY A 633 -11.76 -2.07 2.75
CA GLY A 633 -10.63 -1.27 3.19
C GLY A 633 -10.59 0.09 2.48
N TYR A 634 -10.50 1.18 3.25
CA TYR A 634 -10.36 2.53 2.74
C TYR A 634 -9.64 3.48 3.71
N ASN A 635 -8.69 4.26 3.21
CA ASN A 635 -7.96 5.32 3.91
C ASN A 635 -7.38 4.86 5.26
N SER A 636 -6.64 3.75 5.22
CA SER A 636 -6.06 3.09 6.41
C SER A 636 -7.10 2.67 7.46
N SER A 637 -8.31 2.35 7.03
CA SER A 637 -9.38 1.86 7.91
C SER A 637 -10.15 0.73 7.28
N ILE A 638 -10.55 -0.24 8.09
CA ILE A 638 -11.38 -1.37 7.67
C ILE A 638 -12.79 -1.17 8.20
N GLN A 639 -13.78 -1.44 7.34
CA GLN A 639 -15.19 -1.29 7.63
C GLN A 639 -15.93 -2.55 7.17
N PHE A 640 -16.95 -2.94 7.92
CA PHE A 640 -17.92 -3.94 7.48
C PHE A 640 -19.22 -3.23 7.13
N VAL A 641 -19.71 -3.44 5.92
CA VAL A 641 -20.99 -2.95 5.44
C VAL A 641 -21.96 -4.11 5.44
N SER A 642 -22.97 -4.02 6.29
CA SER A 642 -23.99 -5.04 6.46
C SER A 642 -25.33 -4.54 5.94
N VAL A 643 -25.91 -5.29 5.01
CA VAL A 643 -27.31 -5.14 4.60
C VAL A 643 -28.12 -6.19 5.34
N ILE A 644 -29.05 -5.72 6.16
CA ILE A 644 -29.91 -6.56 6.98
C ILE A 644 -31.33 -6.49 6.41
N ARG A 645 -32.04 -7.61 6.39
CA ARG A 645 -33.46 -7.64 6.01
C ARG A 645 -34.21 -8.45 7.05
N PRO A 646 -35.11 -7.83 7.84
CA PRO A 646 -35.90 -8.60 8.81
C PRO A 646 -36.85 -9.53 8.07
N VAL A 647 -36.96 -10.77 8.54
CA VAL A 647 -37.96 -11.73 8.05
C VAL A 647 -39.30 -11.32 8.66
N LYS A 648 -40.23 -10.81 7.83
CA LYS A 648 -41.51 -10.27 8.31
C LYS A 648 -42.57 -11.36 8.36
N ASN A 649 -42.50 -12.22 9.37
CA ASN A 649 -43.57 -13.18 9.66
C ASN A 649 -44.32 -12.80 10.93
N LYS A 650 -45.54 -12.26 10.78
CA LYS A 650 -46.37 -11.78 11.90
C LYS A 650 -46.93 -12.89 12.81
N PHE A 651 -46.83 -14.15 12.40
CA PHE A 651 -47.48 -15.28 13.07
C PHE A 651 -46.51 -16.37 13.55
N ILE A 652 -45.21 -16.09 13.49
CA ILE A 652 -44.16 -16.99 13.92
C ILE A 652 -43.39 -16.31 15.04
N GLU A 653 -43.32 -16.97 16.19
CA GLU A 653 -42.49 -16.55 17.32
C GLU A 653 -41.33 -17.55 17.48
N LEU A 654 -40.20 -17.07 18.00
CA LEU A 654 -38.93 -17.80 17.98
C LEU A 654 -38.27 -17.78 19.36
N GLY A 655 -37.61 -18.87 19.72
CA GLY A 655 -36.74 -18.96 20.89
C GLY A 655 -35.42 -19.65 20.53
N LEU A 656 -34.29 -19.07 20.92
CA LEU A 656 -32.99 -19.72 20.88
C LEU A 656 -32.82 -20.62 22.10
N LEU A 657 -32.37 -21.86 21.90
CA LEU A 657 -32.17 -22.85 22.95
C LEU A 657 -30.68 -23.19 23.10
N ASN A 658 -30.21 -23.37 24.35
CA ASN A 658 -28.91 -24.00 24.61
C ASN A 658 -29.00 -25.55 24.47
N GLU A 659 -27.88 -26.25 24.65
CA GLU A 659 -27.82 -27.72 24.59
C GLU A 659 -28.77 -28.44 25.56
N ASP A 660 -29.02 -27.85 26.74
CA ASP A 660 -29.94 -28.29 27.80
C ASP A 660 -31.40 -27.82 27.59
N TYR A 661 -31.75 -27.32 26.40
CA TYR A 661 -33.08 -26.78 26.07
C TYR A 661 -33.52 -25.60 26.97
N ARG A 662 -32.57 -24.82 27.47
CA ARG A 662 -32.86 -23.54 28.13
C ARG A 662 -33.04 -22.43 27.10
N ILE A 663 -34.08 -21.62 27.27
CA ILE A 663 -34.36 -20.47 26.40
C ILE A 663 -33.32 -19.38 26.72
N ILE A 664 -32.55 -18.97 25.72
CA ILE A 664 -31.50 -17.94 25.90
C ILE A 664 -32.05 -16.56 25.56
N ASN A 665 -32.72 -16.46 24.42
CA ASN A 665 -33.39 -15.26 23.93
C ASN A 665 -34.62 -15.68 23.13
N HIS A 666 -35.63 -14.82 23.07
CA HIS A 666 -36.86 -15.09 22.34
C HIS A 666 -37.46 -13.83 21.72
N THR A 667 -38.40 -13.99 20.80
CA THR A 667 -39.16 -12.88 20.20
C THR A 667 -40.17 -12.28 21.19
N ARG A 668 -40.65 -11.07 20.92
CA ARG A 668 -41.50 -10.30 21.85
C ARG A 668 -42.80 -10.98 22.25
N ASN A 669 -43.47 -11.72 21.35
CA ASN A 669 -44.73 -12.37 21.70
C ASN A 669 -44.56 -13.86 22.03
N PHE A 670 -43.32 -14.34 22.21
CA PHE A 670 -43.04 -15.74 22.55
C PHE A 670 -43.80 -16.20 23.80
N THR A 671 -43.75 -15.43 24.89
CA THR A 671 -44.44 -15.78 26.14
C THR A 671 -45.96 -15.75 25.99
N LYS A 672 -46.49 -14.79 25.22
CA LYS A 672 -47.92 -14.72 24.87
C LYS A 672 -48.36 -15.92 24.03
N ALA A 673 -47.53 -16.35 23.08
CA ALA A 673 -47.83 -17.50 22.22
C ALA A 673 -47.89 -18.83 23.01
N LEU A 674 -47.16 -18.92 24.12
CA LEU A 674 -47.21 -20.05 25.06
C LEU A 674 -48.17 -19.84 26.23
N ASN A 675 -48.89 -18.72 26.27
CA ASN A 675 -49.78 -18.34 27.38
C ASN A 675 -49.07 -18.28 28.75
N LEU A 676 -47.84 -17.77 28.78
CA LEU A 676 -47.04 -17.59 29.98
C LEU A 676 -47.24 -16.17 30.56
N ASN A 677 -47.33 -16.06 31.89
CA ASN A 677 -47.59 -14.80 32.60
C ASN A 677 -46.36 -13.88 32.76
N PHE A 678 -45.22 -14.21 32.14
CA PHE A 678 -43.98 -13.45 32.29
C PHE A 678 -43.63 -12.64 31.04
N TYR A 679 -42.97 -11.49 31.23
CA TYR A 679 -42.50 -10.64 30.13
C TYR A 679 -41.33 -11.26 29.35
N LYS A 680 -40.43 -11.95 30.05
CA LYS A 680 -39.27 -12.65 29.48
C LYS A 680 -39.17 -14.06 30.04
N ALA A 681 -38.76 -14.99 29.19
CA ALA A 681 -38.52 -16.40 29.50
C ALA A 681 -37.03 -16.78 29.45
N ASP A 682 -36.14 -15.79 29.45
CA ASP A 682 -34.69 -15.99 29.42
C ASP A 682 -34.22 -16.89 30.60
N ASN A 683 -33.34 -17.85 30.31
CA ASN A 683 -32.81 -18.90 31.18
C ASN A 683 -33.81 -19.92 31.74
N LEU A 684 -35.08 -19.88 31.36
CA LEU A 684 -36.04 -20.94 31.72
C LEU A 684 -35.80 -22.19 30.90
N CYS A 685 -35.98 -23.37 31.50
CA CYS A 685 -35.94 -24.62 30.76
C CYS A 685 -37.28 -24.82 30.03
N LEU A 686 -37.22 -25.23 28.76
CA LEU A 686 -38.43 -25.43 27.96
C LEU A 686 -39.42 -26.42 28.61
N LYS A 687 -38.91 -27.42 29.35
CA LYS A 687 -39.72 -28.38 30.11
C LYS A 687 -40.63 -27.73 31.17
N ASP A 688 -40.25 -26.55 31.66
CA ASP A 688 -40.99 -25.80 32.69
C ASP A 688 -42.02 -24.85 32.03
N CYS A 689 -41.93 -24.63 30.72
CA CYS A 689 -42.81 -23.76 29.95
C CYS A 689 -43.97 -24.51 29.26
N ILE A 690 -43.84 -25.84 29.07
CA ILE A 690 -44.86 -26.67 28.42
C ILE A 690 -45.08 -27.98 29.20
N PRO A 691 -46.27 -28.62 29.09
CA PRO A 691 -46.54 -29.88 29.78
C PRO A 691 -45.55 -30.99 29.41
N LYS A 692 -45.17 -31.81 30.40
CA LYS A 692 -44.14 -32.85 30.26
C LYS A 692 -44.38 -33.80 29.07
N ASN A 693 -45.62 -34.23 28.86
CA ASN A 693 -45.99 -35.12 27.74
C ASN A 693 -45.74 -34.47 26.38
N ILE A 694 -46.00 -33.17 26.25
CA ILE A 694 -45.77 -32.41 25.01
C ILE A 694 -44.27 -32.20 24.79
N PHE A 695 -43.50 -31.94 25.86
CA PHE A 695 -42.05 -31.82 25.77
C PHE A 695 -41.38 -33.12 25.30
N GLU A 696 -41.78 -34.28 25.85
CA GLU A 696 -41.27 -35.58 25.43
C GLU A 696 -41.61 -35.89 23.95
N GLN A 697 -42.83 -35.55 23.52
CA GLN A 697 -43.23 -35.66 22.11
C GLN A 697 -42.42 -34.72 21.20
N LEU A 698 -42.15 -33.49 21.64
CA LEU A 698 -41.37 -32.51 20.89
C LEU A 698 -39.92 -32.95 20.73
N LEU A 699 -39.32 -33.57 21.75
CA LEU A 699 -37.98 -34.14 21.64
C LEU A 699 -37.92 -35.34 20.69
N LYS A 700 -38.94 -36.20 20.71
CA LYS A 700 -38.99 -37.41 19.86
C LYS A 700 -39.28 -37.08 18.40
N ASN A 701 -40.25 -36.21 18.14
CA ASN A 701 -40.77 -35.95 16.81
C ASN A 701 -40.24 -34.65 16.19
N LYS A 702 -39.54 -33.81 16.96
CA LYS A 702 -39.08 -32.44 16.61
C LYS A 702 -40.21 -31.45 16.28
N GLN A 703 -41.46 -31.90 16.15
CA GLN A 703 -42.63 -31.08 15.87
C GLN A 703 -43.88 -31.62 16.58
N VAL A 704 -44.68 -30.74 17.19
CA VAL A 704 -45.92 -31.08 17.93
C VAL A 704 -46.93 -29.94 17.82
N ILE A 705 -48.22 -30.25 17.85
CA ILE A 705 -49.29 -29.26 18.00
C ILE A 705 -49.72 -29.24 19.48
N TYR A 706 -49.74 -28.05 20.05
CA TYR A 706 -49.97 -27.77 21.46
C TYR A 706 -51.17 -26.81 21.61
N SER A 707 -51.95 -26.97 22.67
CA SER A 707 -53.02 -26.03 23.06
C SER A 707 -52.69 -25.48 24.45
N PRO A 708 -52.34 -24.19 24.60
CA PRO A 708 -51.91 -23.62 25.87
C PRO A 708 -53.02 -23.46 26.93
N SER A 709 -54.28 -23.50 26.52
CA SER A 709 -55.46 -23.42 27.39
C SER A 709 -56.59 -24.31 26.85
N ASN A 710 -57.67 -24.45 27.63
CA ASN A 710 -58.93 -25.08 27.19
C ASN A 710 -59.68 -24.26 26.11
N ASP A 711 -59.15 -23.10 25.71
CA ASP A 711 -59.66 -22.32 24.59
C ASP A 711 -59.10 -22.88 23.26
N GLU A 712 -59.85 -22.69 22.16
CA GLU A 712 -59.61 -23.28 20.82
C GLU A 712 -58.30 -22.85 20.12
N ILE A 713 -57.40 -22.13 20.77
CA ILE A 713 -56.17 -21.60 20.17
C ILE A 713 -55.07 -22.67 20.19
N LYS A 714 -54.92 -23.37 19.06
CA LYS A 714 -53.81 -24.32 18.82
C LYS A 714 -52.58 -23.57 18.33
N CYS A 715 -51.40 -23.97 18.80
CA CYS A 715 -50.10 -23.51 18.30
C CYS A 715 -49.20 -24.70 17.92
N GLY A 716 -48.35 -24.52 16.91
CA GLY A 716 -47.42 -25.54 16.43
C GLY A 716 -46.03 -25.27 16.98
N LEU A 717 -45.42 -26.23 17.66
CA LEU A 717 -44.06 -26.15 18.17
C LEU A 717 -43.13 -26.97 17.28
N ILE A 718 -42.04 -26.36 16.80
CA ILE A 718 -41.05 -27.04 15.96
C ILE A 718 -39.65 -26.72 16.47
N ILE A 719 -38.84 -27.73 16.77
CA ILE A 719 -37.42 -27.57 17.06
C ILE A 719 -36.62 -27.86 15.80
N LYS A 720 -35.89 -26.84 15.31
CA LYS A 720 -34.94 -26.98 14.21
C LYS A 720 -33.52 -26.71 14.69
N GLU A 721 -32.59 -27.48 14.15
CA GLU A 721 -31.17 -27.19 14.27
C GLU A 721 -30.74 -26.40 13.04
N ILE A 722 -30.30 -25.16 13.26
CA ILE A 722 -29.85 -24.26 12.20
C ILE A 722 -28.34 -24.21 12.23
N GLN A 723 -27.73 -24.52 11.10
CA GLN A 723 -26.29 -24.48 10.95
C GLN A 723 -25.89 -23.10 10.42
N LEU A 724 -25.42 -22.25 11.34
CA LEU A 724 -24.88 -20.92 11.04
C LEU A 724 -23.34 -20.98 11.06
N ALA A 725 -22.82 -21.20 12.26
CA ALA A 725 -21.39 -21.28 12.54
C ALA A 725 -21.10 -22.38 13.57
N SER A 726 -22.00 -22.47 14.55
CA SER A 726 -22.32 -23.65 15.33
C SER A 726 -23.74 -24.12 14.97
N THR A 727 -24.07 -25.36 15.33
CA THR A 727 -25.45 -25.86 15.31
C THR A 727 -26.21 -25.23 16.47
N ILE A 728 -27.22 -24.42 16.18
CA ILE A 728 -28.07 -23.79 17.18
C ILE A 728 -29.45 -24.39 17.11
N LYS A 729 -30.01 -24.73 18.27
CA LYS A 729 -31.39 -25.19 18.39
C LYS A 729 -32.32 -23.98 18.48
N VAL A 730 -33.28 -23.91 17.57
CA VAL A 730 -34.29 -22.86 17.53
C VAL A 730 -35.66 -23.50 17.63
N ILE A 731 -36.47 -23.01 18.57
CA ILE A 731 -37.88 -23.36 18.65
C ILE A 731 -38.70 -22.32 17.89
N TYR A 732 -39.51 -22.80 16.95
CA TYR A 732 -40.50 -22.04 16.20
C TYR A 732 -41.88 -22.31 16.79
N ILE A 733 -42.64 -21.24 17.03
CA ILE A 733 -44.03 -21.30 17.47
C ILE A 733 -44.91 -20.72 16.37
N LEU A 734 -45.76 -21.57 15.80
CA LEU A 734 -46.67 -21.24 14.71
C LEU A 734 -48.07 -20.98 15.25
N ASN A 735 -48.59 -19.78 15.01
CA ASN A 735 -49.94 -19.39 15.47
C ASN A 735 -50.93 -19.18 14.30
N ASN A 736 -50.48 -19.36 13.06
CA ASN A 736 -51.32 -19.17 11.87
C ASN A 736 -52.10 -20.46 11.55
N PRO A 737 -53.44 -20.41 11.36
CA PRO A 737 -54.24 -21.58 10.99
C PRO A 737 -53.78 -22.28 9.70
N GLY A 738 -53.24 -21.52 8.73
CA GLY A 738 -52.69 -22.09 7.50
C GLY A 738 -51.42 -22.92 7.74
N ASP A 739 -50.48 -22.37 8.50
CA ASP A 739 -49.21 -23.05 8.83
C ASP A 739 -49.44 -24.26 9.75
N LEU A 740 -50.43 -24.17 10.64
CA LEU A 740 -50.89 -25.27 11.50
C LEU A 740 -51.46 -26.44 10.70
N PHE A 741 -52.25 -26.16 9.66
CA PHE A 741 -52.81 -27.19 8.78
C PHE A 741 -51.71 -27.91 7.99
N SER A 742 -50.72 -27.19 7.47
CA SER A 742 -49.57 -27.79 6.81
C SER A 742 -48.68 -28.57 7.78
N LEU A 743 -48.52 -28.11 9.03
CA LEU A 743 -47.82 -28.85 10.08
C LEU A 743 -48.56 -30.15 10.41
N PHE A 744 -49.88 -30.10 10.53
CA PHE A 744 -50.72 -31.27 10.81
C PHE A 744 -50.55 -32.35 9.73
N LYS A 745 -50.59 -31.96 8.43
CA LYS A 745 -50.30 -32.87 7.32
C LYS A 745 -48.89 -33.47 7.40
N CYS A 746 -47.88 -32.68 7.76
CA CYS A 746 -46.51 -33.18 7.90
C CYS A 746 -46.38 -34.18 9.05
N ILE A 747 -47.08 -33.95 10.16
CA ILE A 747 -47.12 -34.87 11.30
C ILE A 747 -47.79 -36.19 10.92
N GLU A 748 -48.90 -36.17 10.18
CA GLU A 748 -49.61 -37.38 9.72
C GLU A 748 -48.76 -38.21 8.73
N ILE A 749 -47.99 -37.55 7.86
CA ILE A 749 -47.15 -38.20 6.85
C ILE A 749 -45.78 -38.61 7.42
N GLY A 750 -45.42 -38.13 8.62
CA GLY A 750 -44.13 -38.38 9.26
C GLY A 750 -42.96 -37.60 8.64
N THR A 751 -43.24 -36.52 7.91
CA THR A 751 -42.22 -35.67 7.27
C THR A 751 -41.91 -34.44 8.10
N ALA A 752 -40.68 -33.95 8.05
CA ALA A 752 -40.30 -32.70 8.71
C ALA A 752 -40.98 -31.50 8.02
N TYR A 753 -41.56 -30.60 8.81
CA TYR A 753 -42.13 -29.37 8.27
C TYR A 753 -41.03 -28.42 7.77
N GLU A 754 -41.00 -28.17 6.46
CA GLU A 754 -40.18 -27.11 5.86
C GLU A 754 -40.94 -25.78 5.93
N MET A 755 -40.29 -24.76 6.52
CA MET A 755 -40.94 -23.45 6.58
C MET A 755 -40.93 -22.84 5.18
N PRO A 756 -42.03 -22.25 4.71
CA PRO A 756 -42.01 -21.47 3.49
C PRO A 756 -41.12 -20.24 3.72
N HIS A 757 -39.84 -20.33 3.36
CA HIS A 757 -39.04 -19.14 3.13
C HIS A 757 -39.55 -18.49 1.84
N ASP A 758 -39.59 -17.16 1.80
CA ASP A 758 -39.90 -16.39 0.58
C ASP A 758 -38.83 -16.67 -0.51
N GLU A 759 -38.87 -17.84 -1.15
CA GLU A 759 -37.96 -18.22 -2.23
C GLU A 759 -38.32 -17.53 -3.55
N MET A 760 -39.49 -16.90 -3.65
CA MET A 760 -40.05 -16.40 -4.91
C MET A 760 -39.44 -15.10 -5.46
N LYS A 761 -38.36 -14.56 -4.86
CA LYS A 761 -37.60 -13.42 -5.42
C LYS A 761 -36.08 -13.62 -5.44
N SER A 762 -35.55 -14.73 -4.93
CA SER A 762 -34.10 -14.98 -4.88
C SER A 762 -33.57 -15.54 -6.20
N GLN A 763 -34.28 -16.44 -6.90
CA GLN A 763 -33.81 -17.06 -8.15
C GLN A 763 -33.53 -16.05 -9.29
N ASN A 764 -34.33 -14.98 -9.41
CA ASN A 764 -34.07 -13.92 -10.41
C ASN A 764 -32.89 -13.00 -10.05
N LEU A 765 -32.47 -12.97 -8.77
CA LEU A 765 -31.30 -12.20 -8.29
C LEU A 765 -30.00 -13.02 -8.27
N THR A 766 -30.08 -14.34 -8.06
CA THR A 766 -28.92 -15.22 -8.11
C THR A 766 -28.43 -15.40 -9.55
N ASN A 767 -29.35 -15.50 -10.52
CA ASN A 767 -29.01 -15.57 -11.95
C ASN A 767 -28.32 -14.27 -12.45
N SER A 768 -28.73 -13.10 -11.97
CA SER A 768 -28.08 -11.83 -12.33
C SER A 768 -26.72 -11.60 -11.64
N GLN A 769 -26.49 -12.18 -10.46
CA GLN A 769 -25.19 -12.10 -9.77
C GLN A 769 -24.19 -13.17 -10.27
N GLN A 770 -24.65 -14.37 -10.61
CA GLN A 770 -23.81 -15.37 -11.31
C GLN A 770 -23.43 -14.90 -12.72
N GLU A 771 -24.32 -14.23 -13.44
CA GLU A 771 -23.99 -13.58 -14.72
C GLU A 771 -22.95 -12.45 -14.56
N ILE A 772 -22.89 -11.75 -13.41
CA ILE A 772 -21.88 -10.72 -13.14
C ILE A 772 -20.52 -11.34 -12.79
N SER A 773 -20.48 -12.45 -12.06
CA SER A 773 -19.22 -13.18 -11.80
C SER A 773 -18.68 -13.94 -13.01
N LEU A 774 -19.55 -14.36 -13.95
CA LEU A 774 -19.16 -15.03 -15.19
C LEU A 774 -18.78 -14.01 -16.30
N ARG A 775 -19.43 -12.84 -16.38
CA ARG A 775 -19.09 -11.81 -17.39
C ARG A 775 -17.84 -11.00 -17.07
N SER A 776 -17.30 -11.07 -15.86
CA SER A 776 -16.00 -10.45 -15.52
C SER A 776 -14.78 -11.24 -16.02
N GLY A 777 -14.94 -12.50 -16.44
CA GLY A 777 -13.84 -13.34 -16.92
C GLY A 777 -13.70 -13.44 -18.44
N ASP A 778 -14.80 -13.59 -19.19
CA ASP A 778 -14.71 -14.08 -20.57
C ASP A 778 -14.96 -13.04 -21.68
N THR A 779 -15.57 -11.89 -21.37
CA THR A 779 -15.94 -10.91 -22.42
C THR A 779 -14.80 -10.00 -22.89
N GLN A 780 -13.65 -9.99 -22.21
CA GLN A 780 -12.43 -9.32 -22.72
C GLN A 780 -11.51 -10.27 -23.51
N LYS A 781 -11.58 -11.59 -23.30
CA LYS A 781 -10.81 -12.57 -24.07
C LYS A 781 -11.40 -12.81 -25.45
N ILE A 782 -12.73 -12.93 -25.57
CA ILE A 782 -13.39 -13.18 -26.87
C ILE A 782 -13.27 -11.97 -27.83
N LEU A 783 -13.11 -10.75 -27.30
CA LEU A 783 -12.91 -9.53 -28.10
C LEU A 783 -11.44 -9.30 -28.50
N PHE A 784 -10.48 -9.85 -27.76
CA PHE A 784 -9.06 -9.81 -28.14
C PHE A 784 -8.64 -11.03 -28.99
N ASP A 785 -9.19 -12.22 -28.74
CA ASP A 785 -8.91 -13.43 -29.53
C ASP A 785 -9.48 -13.36 -30.96
N ASN A 786 -10.56 -12.60 -31.18
CA ASN A 786 -11.12 -12.36 -32.52
C ASN A 786 -10.36 -11.27 -33.32
N ILE A 787 -9.52 -10.47 -32.65
CA ILE A 787 -8.63 -9.48 -33.29
C ILE A 787 -7.24 -10.07 -33.53
N GLU A 788 -6.76 -10.99 -32.68
CA GLU A 788 -5.49 -11.71 -32.92
C GLU A 788 -5.62 -12.89 -33.89
N SER A 789 -6.79 -13.53 -34.01
CA SER A 789 -7.01 -14.63 -34.99
C SER A 789 -7.17 -14.14 -36.44
N SER A 790 -7.41 -12.84 -36.66
CA SER A 790 -7.45 -12.22 -37.99
C SER A 790 -6.09 -11.64 -38.44
N GLN A 791 -5.07 -11.63 -37.56
CA GLN A 791 -3.70 -11.20 -37.89
C GLN A 791 -2.65 -12.32 -37.86
N LYS A 792 -3.04 -13.58 -37.56
CA LYS A 792 -2.15 -14.75 -37.51
C LYS A 792 -2.31 -15.74 -38.68
N CYS A 793 -2.97 -15.34 -39.76
CA CYS A 793 -3.12 -16.17 -40.96
C CYS A 793 -2.11 -15.88 -42.08
N GLU A 794 -1.11 -15.00 -41.87
CA GLU A 794 -0.15 -14.60 -42.93
C GLU A 794 1.33 -14.89 -42.63
N GLU A 795 1.72 -15.54 -41.53
CA GLU A 795 3.15 -15.76 -41.21
C GLU A 795 3.58 -17.22 -40.91
N ASP A 796 2.72 -18.23 -41.15
CA ASP A 796 3.08 -19.64 -40.98
C ASP A 796 3.37 -20.36 -42.32
N LEU A 797 4.08 -19.67 -43.21
CA LEU A 797 4.77 -20.25 -44.36
C LEU A 797 6.21 -19.73 -44.36
N GLU A 798 7.08 -20.31 -43.52
CA GLU A 798 8.44 -20.66 -43.91
C GLU A 798 9.23 -21.41 -42.80
N ILE A 799 9.63 -22.63 -43.17
CA ILE A 799 10.91 -23.27 -42.84
C ILE A 799 11.06 -23.95 -41.47
N LYS A 800 10.69 -25.25 -41.49
CA LYS A 800 11.43 -26.34 -40.84
C LYS A 800 12.84 -26.46 -41.44
N ASN A 801 13.89 -26.63 -40.61
CA ASN A 801 14.72 -27.85 -40.59
C ASN A 801 15.97 -27.82 -39.68
N LYS A 802 16.16 -28.96 -38.97
CA LYS A 802 17.41 -29.70 -38.64
C LYS A 802 18.38 -29.13 -37.58
N LYS A 803 18.56 -29.83 -36.44
CA LYS A 803 19.54 -30.92 -36.11
C LYS A 803 20.92 -30.37 -35.71
N VAL A 804 21.75 -30.94 -34.82
CA VAL A 804 21.76 -31.91 -33.72
C VAL A 804 23.23 -31.90 -33.23
N SER A 805 23.46 -32.04 -31.91
CA SER A 805 24.68 -32.49 -31.18
C SER A 805 26.08 -31.89 -31.46
N PHE A 806 26.84 -31.56 -30.41
CA PHE A 806 27.91 -32.45 -29.89
C PHE A 806 28.48 -31.95 -28.55
N SER A 807 28.97 -32.92 -27.77
CA SER A 807 29.51 -32.88 -26.41
C SER A 807 31.04 -32.94 -26.37
N MET A 808 31.59 -32.92 -25.14
CA MET A 808 32.96 -33.26 -24.65
C MET A 808 33.84 -32.04 -24.33
N SER A 809 34.70 -32.03 -23.32
CA SER A 809 34.92 -32.85 -22.10
C SER A 809 36.10 -32.21 -21.34
N ASP A 810 36.07 -32.30 -20.01
CA ASP A 810 37.15 -32.42 -19.00
C ASP A 810 38.60 -31.99 -19.27
N SER A 811 39.16 -31.27 -18.30
CA SER A 811 40.36 -31.66 -17.50
C SER A 811 40.66 -30.55 -16.46
N ASP A 812 40.63 -30.82 -15.14
CA ASP A 812 41.78 -31.15 -14.27
C ASP A 812 42.92 -30.10 -14.32
N LYS A 813 43.65 -29.69 -13.27
CA LYS A 813 43.71 -29.86 -11.80
C LYS A 813 44.85 -28.94 -11.32
N THR A 814 45.15 -28.99 -10.01
CA THR A 814 46.36 -28.49 -9.30
C THR A 814 46.27 -27.03 -8.82
N SER A 815 46.31 -26.62 -7.54
CA SER A 815 46.83 -27.09 -6.24
C SER A 815 48.10 -26.36 -5.79
N ILE A 816 48.09 -25.95 -4.51
CA ILE A 816 49.22 -25.82 -3.54
C ILE A 816 49.68 -24.39 -3.16
N GLU A 817 49.22 -24.00 -1.96
CA GLU A 817 49.92 -23.57 -0.72
C GLU A 817 50.96 -22.42 -0.64
N GLY A 818 50.92 -21.74 0.52
CA GLY A 818 52.01 -20.99 1.15
C GLY A 818 51.67 -19.50 1.38
N ALA A 819 50.98 -19.07 2.43
CA ALA A 819 51.32 -19.00 3.86
C ALA A 819 52.39 -17.93 4.24
N VAL A 820 52.01 -17.09 5.21
CA VAL A 820 52.80 -16.54 6.36
C VAL A 820 53.26 -15.05 6.37
N PHE A 821 52.67 -14.35 7.36
CA PHE A 821 53.17 -13.30 8.28
C PHE A 821 53.44 -11.86 7.79
N ILE A 822 52.65 -10.87 8.23
CA ILE A 822 52.73 -10.07 9.50
C ILE A 822 53.99 -9.17 9.55
N ASN A 823 53.81 -7.84 9.45
CA ASN A 823 54.03 -6.99 10.63
C ASN A 823 53.41 -5.59 10.57
N LYS A 824 53.09 -5.12 11.78
CA LYS A 824 52.53 -3.81 12.17
C LYS A 824 53.53 -2.67 11.94
N SER A 825 53.01 -1.49 11.61
CA SER A 825 53.42 -0.25 12.31
C SER A 825 52.31 0.79 12.30
N GLN A 826 52.24 1.51 13.42
CA GLN A 826 51.15 2.37 13.88
C GLN A 826 51.19 3.80 13.33
N LYS A 827 49.98 4.38 13.30
CA LYS A 827 49.55 5.72 13.73
C LYS A 827 50.43 6.94 13.39
N ASN A 828 49.80 7.91 12.73
CA ASN A 828 49.53 9.23 13.31
C ASN A 828 48.35 9.90 12.59
N LEU A 829 47.18 9.95 13.25
CA LEU A 829 46.01 10.72 12.78
C LEU A 829 45.94 12.03 13.57
N THR A 830 46.13 13.16 12.89
CA THR A 830 46.11 14.51 13.46
C THR A 830 44.68 14.99 13.76
N SER A 831 44.55 15.95 14.69
CA SER A 831 43.31 16.50 15.25
C SER A 831 42.24 16.99 14.25
N ARG A 832 42.60 17.19 12.97
CA ARG A 832 41.68 17.55 11.87
C ARG A 832 40.83 16.37 11.37
N SER A 833 41.38 15.15 11.43
CA SER A 833 40.61 13.92 11.21
C SER A 833 39.50 13.74 12.25
N LEU A 834 39.67 14.29 13.46
CA LEU A 834 38.70 14.22 14.55
C LEU A 834 37.50 15.15 14.33
N LEU A 835 37.71 16.33 13.73
CA LEU A 835 36.64 17.27 13.34
C LEU A 835 35.83 16.72 12.15
N PHE A 836 36.51 16.11 11.20
CA PHE A 836 35.89 15.42 10.08
C PHE A 836 35.16 14.14 10.52
N LEU A 837 35.72 13.33 11.43
CA LEU A 837 35.04 12.20 12.08
C LEU A 837 33.82 12.64 12.90
N LYS A 838 33.83 13.83 13.50
CA LYS A 838 32.64 14.41 14.16
C LYS A 838 31.56 14.77 13.14
N ALA A 839 31.91 15.35 11.99
CA ALA A 839 30.96 15.61 10.91
C ALA A 839 30.43 14.30 10.29
N LEU A 840 31.29 13.29 10.11
CA LEU A 840 30.92 11.95 9.66
C LEU A 840 30.00 11.28 10.68
N LYS A 841 30.27 11.40 11.98
CA LYS A 841 29.42 10.91 13.08
C LYS A 841 28.06 11.60 13.14
N ILE A 842 27.99 12.89 12.77
CA ILE A 842 26.72 13.62 12.60
C ILE A 842 25.98 13.11 11.36
N SER A 843 26.65 12.90 10.22
CA SER A 843 26.04 12.37 8.99
C SER A 843 25.55 10.91 9.14
N THR A 844 26.32 10.05 9.81
CA THR A 844 25.90 8.70 10.17
C THR A 844 24.85 8.72 11.28
N GLY A 845 24.86 9.74 12.16
CA GLY A 845 23.81 9.99 13.13
C GLY A 845 22.49 10.36 12.46
N PHE A 846 22.51 11.16 11.39
CA PHE A 846 21.35 11.39 10.52
C PHE A 846 20.90 10.09 9.84
N TYR A 847 21.81 9.26 9.35
CA TYR A 847 21.47 7.93 8.80
C TYR A 847 20.80 7.01 9.82
N VAL A 848 21.29 6.98 11.08
CA VAL A 848 20.67 6.24 12.20
C VAL A 848 19.36 6.88 12.68
N PHE A 849 19.13 8.16 12.40
CA PHE A 849 17.87 8.84 12.68
C PHE A 849 16.81 8.62 11.58
N PHE A 850 17.24 8.23 10.37
CA PHE A 850 16.37 7.91 9.22
C PHE A 850 16.07 6.41 9.04
N ILE A 851 16.80 5.53 9.72
CA ILE A 851 16.42 4.11 9.98
C ILE A 851 15.57 4.09 11.25
#